data_AF-A0A2N3G469-F1
#
_entry.id   AF-A0A2N3G469-F1
#
_cell.length_a   1.000
_cell.length_b   1.000
_cell.length_c   1.000
_cell.angle_alpha   90.00
_cell.angle_beta   90.00
_cell.angle_gamma   90.00
#
_symmetry.space_group_name_H-M   'P 1'
#
loop_
_entity.id
_entity.type
_entity.pdbx_description
1 polymer ?
#
loop_
_entity_poly.entity_id
_entity_poly.type
_entity_poly.pdbx_seq_one_letter_code
_entity_poly.pdbx_strand_id
1 'polypeptide(L)'
;MNAKRQGTGTLAILIVAMLVSSVVALAADNPNKPSSPTKLVFIHHSSGGNWLCDLPNDTAGGLGTALRDNNYFVSDTNYGWGPDAIGDRTDIGNWWEWFRGPSSSTYMSALYAESGQNCAYSRIGTDPGGENKVVMFKSCFPNSDLTGSMADPVPAIGDNPLRGNSGPLTVANCRGIYIDLLEYFKTRQDKLFIVIAAPPMQSLGSPASNRAFNNWLANNWLSGYPHKNVFVFDYYNVLTSNGGNADVNDAGSAAGNHHRWWSGAVQHKTDGGGDTLAYPSEGGTNDHPNTAGNQKATSEFVPLLNVAYNRWKTAPPPDNPPPPPPGQWKSTFYFAEGYTGDNFQEYMCLANPNPAAAATWLTAMFTDGTSQTQYYSLAPASRLTVDVNQLVGAGKELSMRVVSTSKDIVAERPMYFNYMGKWSGGHTAVGAIWPATDWYFAEGTTLDGFDEYVTVLNPQTTAANLTFHYMVEGEGEKVVAGKVDAGARATFKSVEQVGANKNVSLRLNSDREVVAERPMYFTYAGLGGHSWTGGHDVLGAPAPRNSASFAEGTTRSGFEEWLCVQNPSDSAITVSARYLLGAGQGDPVEKTYNVPAKQRLTVSVNREIGAEKDVSVELTSEDAFIAERPMYFSYHGAWDGGHDVIGGDPAVKALFAEGYTGANFEEWLCVQNATESAANVTVTYYPEGSAPIEKLHTVAANSRDTINVNDDAGQGLSISAKVESDQPIMVERPMYFNYNGVWTGGHDVKGFSLLI
;
A
#
# COMPACT_ATOMS: atom_id res chain seq x y z
N MET A 1 -44.94 72.75 17.20
CA MET A 1 -45.63 71.58 17.79
C MET A 1 -45.24 70.35 17.01
N ASN A 2 -44.90 69.29 17.74
CA ASN A 2 -44.25 68.06 17.30
C ASN A 2 -45.04 67.27 16.25
N ALA A 3 -44.35 66.77 15.21
CA ALA A 3 -44.60 65.45 14.63
C ALA A 3 -43.40 65.00 13.78
N LYS A 4 -42.90 63.80 14.10
CA LYS A 4 -41.72 63.11 13.56
C LYS A 4 -41.90 62.75 12.07
N ARG A 5 -40.85 62.92 11.26
CA ARG A 5 -40.59 62.11 10.06
C ARG A 5 -39.49 61.10 10.41
N GLN A 6 -39.81 59.81 10.41
CA GLN A 6 -38.82 58.74 10.45
C GLN A 6 -38.51 58.28 9.03
N GLY A 7 -37.21 58.12 8.76
CA GLY A 7 -36.66 57.71 7.49
C GLY A 7 -36.82 56.21 7.21
N THR A 8 -36.81 55.92 5.91
CA THR A 8 -36.74 54.61 5.28
C THR A 8 -35.46 53.87 5.66
N GLY A 9 -35.59 52.74 6.35
CA GLY A 9 -34.51 51.79 6.62
C GLY A 9 -34.53 50.64 5.63
N THR A 10 -33.41 50.45 4.94
CA THR A 10 -33.07 49.34 4.05
C THR A 10 -33.13 48.00 4.79
N LEU A 11 -33.88 47.04 4.25
CA LEU A 11 -34.00 45.69 4.80
C LEU A 11 -32.72 44.89 4.46
N ALA A 12 -31.77 44.83 5.39
CA ALA A 12 -30.64 43.91 5.30
C ALA A 12 -31.10 42.51 5.74
N ILE A 13 -31.11 41.56 4.80
CA ILE A 13 -31.29 40.14 5.10
C ILE A 13 -29.99 39.66 5.75
N LEU A 14 -30.01 39.49 7.07
CA LEU A 14 -28.94 38.87 7.83
C LEU A 14 -29.00 37.36 7.59
N ILE A 15 -28.19 36.84 6.66
CA ILE A 15 -27.93 35.40 6.57
C ILE A 15 -27.02 35.06 7.75
N VAL A 16 -27.62 34.57 8.83
CA VAL A 16 -26.87 33.92 9.91
C VAL A 16 -26.38 32.58 9.36
N ALA A 17 -25.14 32.55 8.89
CA ALA A 17 -24.44 31.31 8.64
C ALA A 17 -24.27 30.59 9.99
N MET A 18 -25.08 29.56 10.25
CA MET A 18 -24.78 28.60 11.30
C MET A 18 -23.52 27.83 10.88
N LEU A 19 -22.36 28.32 11.34
CA LEU A 19 -21.17 27.50 11.48
C LEU A 19 -21.48 26.43 12.53
N VAL A 20 -21.95 25.28 12.06
CA VAL A 20 -21.91 24.05 12.86
C VAL A 20 -20.45 23.64 12.89
N SER A 21 -19.70 24.21 13.85
CA SER A 21 -18.44 23.62 14.28
C SER A 21 -18.80 22.25 14.85
N SER A 22 -18.57 21.19 14.08
CA SER A 22 -18.56 19.82 14.58
C SER A 22 -17.40 19.69 15.57
N VAL A 23 -17.67 20.05 16.83
CA VAL A 23 -16.82 19.66 17.95
C VAL A 23 -16.98 18.15 18.05
N VAL A 24 -16.04 17.40 17.46
CA VAL A 24 -15.91 15.98 17.72
C VAL A 24 -15.61 15.88 19.22
N ALA A 25 -16.61 15.52 20.01
CA ALA A 25 -16.40 15.18 21.41
C ALA A 25 -15.42 14.01 21.45
N LEU A 26 -14.26 14.20 22.10
CA LEU A 26 -13.33 13.10 22.38
C LEU A 26 -14.11 12.00 23.09
N ALA A 27 -14.16 10.80 22.50
CA ALA A 27 -14.78 9.65 23.14
C ALA A 27 -14.07 9.39 24.48
N ALA A 28 -14.84 9.18 25.55
CA ALA A 28 -14.30 8.83 26.86
C ALA A 28 -13.60 7.46 26.82
N ASP A 29 -12.61 7.28 27.69
CA ASP A 29 -11.92 5.99 27.83
C ASP A 29 -12.89 4.85 28.19
N ASN A 30 -12.64 3.67 27.61
CA ASN A 30 -13.49 2.51 27.76
C ASN A 30 -12.71 1.32 28.37
N PRO A 31 -12.97 0.92 29.63
CA PRO A 31 -12.29 -0.20 30.29
C PRO A 31 -12.93 -1.57 29.99
N ASN A 32 -13.93 -1.65 29.11
CA ASN A 32 -14.60 -2.90 28.77
C ASN A 32 -13.71 -3.81 27.92
N LYS A 33 -13.79 -5.11 28.14
CA LYS A 33 -13.04 -6.11 27.37
C LYS A 33 -13.39 -6.09 25.87
N PRO A 34 -12.49 -6.58 24.99
CA PRO A 34 -12.81 -6.85 23.58
C PRO A 34 -14.12 -7.62 23.42
N SER A 35 -14.91 -7.30 22.40
CA SER A 35 -16.19 -7.97 22.12
C SER A 35 -16.02 -9.41 21.64
N SER A 36 -14.85 -9.76 21.09
CA SER A 36 -14.49 -11.11 20.64
C SER A 36 -13.08 -11.50 21.12
N PRO A 37 -12.76 -12.81 21.18
CA PRO A 37 -11.42 -13.29 21.49
C PRO A 37 -10.35 -12.60 20.63
N THR A 38 -9.34 -12.03 21.28
CA THR A 38 -8.24 -11.29 20.66
C THR A 38 -6.92 -11.96 21.01
N LYS A 39 -6.08 -12.27 20.01
CA LYS A 39 -4.76 -12.87 20.25
C LYS A 39 -3.77 -11.86 20.82
N LEU A 40 -3.13 -12.28 21.91
CA LEU A 40 -2.13 -11.53 22.65
C LEU A 40 -0.92 -12.43 22.88
N VAL A 41 0.28 -11.92 22.62
CA VAL A 41 1.53 -12.59 22.99
C VAL A 41 2.27 -11.79 24.05
N PHE A 42 2.75 -12.48 25.09
CA PHE A 42 3.57 -11.88 26.14
C PHE A 42 5.03 -12.35 26.03
N ILE A 43 5.93 -11.43 25.69
CA ILE A 43 7.38 -11.65 25.73
C ILE A 43 7.87 -11.41 27.16
N HIS A 44 8.34 -12.46 27.81
CA HIS A 44 8.80 -12.33 29.18
C HIS A 44 9.86 -13.37 29.54
N HIS A 45 10.45 -13.14 30.72
CA HIS A 45 11.26 -14.11 31.45
C HIS A 45 11.00 -13.93 32.94
N SER A 46 11.30 -14.96 33.75
CA SER A 46 11.26 -14.87 35.22
C SER A 46 9.90 -14.33 35.75
N SER A 47 9.81 -13.09 36.27
CA SER A 47 8.60 -12.54 36.91
C SER A 47 7.33 -12.58 36.03
N GLY A 48 7.47 -12.67 34.71
CA GLY A 48 6.31 -12.70 33.80
C GLY A 48 5.57 -14.03 33.85
N GLY A 49 6.32 -15.12 33.95
CA GLY A 49 5.75 -16.46 34.14
C GLY A 49 5.04 -16.56 35.47
N ASN A 50 5.64 -16.02 36.54
CA ASN A 50 5.00 -15.95 37.86
C ASN A 50 3.71 -15.12 37.82
N TRP A 51 3.72 -14.00 37.09
CA TRP A 51 2.54 -13.15 36.95
C TRP A 51 1.41 -13.84 36.16
N LEU A 52 1.74 -14.55 35.08
CA LEU A 52 0.78 -15.37 34.31
C LEU A 52 0.20 -16.52 35.13
N CYS A 53 1.04 -17.18 35.93
CA CYS A 53 0.73 -18.41 36.67
C CYS A 53 -0.43 -18.24 37.65
N ASP A 54 -1.32 -19.22 37.65
CA ASP A 54 -2.46 -19.35 38.57
C ASP A 54 -2.40 -20.64 39.42
N LEU A 55 -1.28 -21.37 39.34
CA LEU A 55 -1.02 -22.52 40.19
C LEU A 55 -0.55 -22.05 41.58
N PRO A 56 -0.97 -22.71 42.68
CA PRO A 56 -0.56 -22.33 44.03
C PRO A 56 0.98 -22.30 44.21
N ASN A 57 1.54 -21.11 44.42
CA ASN A 57 2.92 -20.85 44.83
C ASN A 57 3.00 -19.44 45.49
N ASP A 58 4.19 -19.02 45.92
CA ASP A 58 4.40 -17.75 46.63
C ASP A 58 4.55 -16.53 45.70
N THR A 59 4.45 -16.72 44.38
CA THR A 59 4.56 -15.66 43.36
C THR A 59 3.39 -15.63 42.35
N ALA A 60 2.37 -16.46 42.51
CA ALA A 60 1.30 -16.63 41.52
C ALA A 60 0.44 -15.37 41.37
N GLY A 61 0.42 -14.80 40.16
CA GLY A 61 -0.30 -13.55 39.87
C GLY A 61 -1.70 -13.69 39.30
N GLY A 62 -2.02 -14.84 38.71
CA GLY A 62 -3.31 -15.12 38.08
C GLY A 62 -3.63 -14.29 36.83
N LEU A 63 -2.63 -13.65 36.19
CA LEU A 63 -2.86 -12.82 35.01
C LEU A 63 -3.43 -13.61 33.84
N GLY A 64 -3.00 -14.86 33.61
CA GLY A 64 -3.52 -15.69 32.53
C GLY A 64 -5.03 -15.90 32.63
N THR A 65 -5.52 -16.21 33.84
CA THR A 65 -6.95 -16.31 34.15
C THR A 65 -7.68 -14.98 33.91
N ALA A 66 -7.11 -13.86 34.38
CA ALA A 66 -7.75 -12.56 34.22
C ALA A 66 -7.85 -12.12 32.74
N LEU A 67 -6.81 -12.40 31.93
CA LEU A 67 -6.78 -12.13 30.50
C LEU A 67 -7.76 -13.02 29.73
N ARG A 68 -7.85 -14.31 30.07
CA ARG A 68 -8.87 -15.24 29.52
C ARG A 68 -10.28 -14.69 29.72
N ASP A 69 -10.59 -14.27 30.94
CA ASP A 69 -11.93 -13.78 31.30
C ASP A 69 -12.24 -12.42 30.64
N ASN A 70 -11.20 -11.73 30.15
CA ASN A 70 -11.24 -10.51 29.36
C ASN A 70 -11.08 -10.74 27.84
N ASN A 71 -11.40 -11.93 27.34
CA ASN A 71 -11.38 -12.24 25.90
C ASN A 71 -10.00 -12.10 25.24
N TYR A 72 -8.90 -12.26 25.98
CA TYR A 72 -7.57 -12.38 25.38
C TYR A 72 -7.17 -13.86 25.29
N PHE A 73 -6.88 -14.33 24.07
CA PHE A 73 -6.19 -15.59 23.85
C PHE A 73 -4.69 -15.33 24.01
N VAL A 74 -4.12 -15.81 25.11
CA VAL A 74 -2.73 -15.50 25.47
C VAL A 74 -1.80 -16.62 24.99
N SER A 75 -0.82 -16.27 24.19
CA SER A 75 0.42 -17.01 24.03
C SER A 75 1.55 -16.26 24.75
N ASP A 76 2.67 -16.92 24.98
CA ASP A 76 3.82 -16.31 25.62
C ASP A 76 5.12 -16.85 25.05
N THR A 77 6.21 -16.10 25.26
CA THR A 77 7.57 -16.54 24.97
C THR A 77 8.38 -16.52 26.26
N ASN A 78 9.43 -17.34 26.35
CA ASN A 78 10.29 -17.44 27.52
C ASN A 78 11.67 -18.02 27.13
N TYR A 79 12.46 -18.47 28.11
CA TYR A 79 13.78 -19.06 27.92
C TYR A 79 13.84 -20.06 26.75
N GLY A 80 14.83 -19.90 25.88
CA GLY A 80 15.08 -20.73 24.71
C GLY A 80 14.08 -20.58 23.56
N TRP A 81 13.10 -19.69 23.67
CA TRP A 81 12.07 -19.52 22.65
C TRP A 81 12.57 -18.77 21.41
N GLY A 82 12.10 -19.20 20.24
CA GLY A 82 12.20 -18.48 18.98
C GLY A 82 13.52 -18.66 18.22
N PRO A 83 13.64 -18.06 17.03
CA PRO A 83 14.88 -18.06 16.25
C PRO A 83 16.04 -17.52 17.09
N ASP A 84 17.20 -18.17 16.99
CA ASP A 84 18.43 -17.82 17.73
C ASP A 84 18.27 -17.74 19.26
N ALA A 85 17.26 -18.42 19.81
CA ALA A 85 16.88 -18.35 21.23
C ALA A 85 16.66 -16.91 21.71
N ILE A 86 16.09 -16.06 20.85
CA ILE A 86 15.84 -14.64 21.13
C ILE A 86 15.01 -14.42 22.41
N GLY A 87 14.20 -15.41 22.83
CA GLY A 87 13.49 -15.43 24.11
C GLY A 87 14.38 -15.27 25.35
N ASP A 88 15.67 -15.62 25.27
CA ASP A 88 16.65 -15.40 26.35
C ASP A 88 17.06 -13.93 26.50
N ARG A 89 16.78 -13.08 25.49
CA ARG A 89 17.30 -11.72 25.37
C ARG A 89 16.19 -10.70 25.59
N THR A 90 15.90 -10.40 26.84
CA THR A 90 14.76 -9.55 27.26
C THR A 90 15.15 -8.44 28.23
N ASP A 91 16.44 -8.08 28.30
CA ASP A 91 16.88 -6.86 28.97
C ASP A 91 16.53 -5.63 28.11
N ILE A 92 16.53 -4.43 28.72
CA ILE A 92 16.07 -3.20 28.06
C ILE A 92 16.81 -2.99 26.73
N GLY A 93 18.11 -3.21 26.70
CA GLY A 93 18.92 -3.08 25.49
C GLY A 93 18.61 -4.10 24.39
N ASN A 94 18.14 -5.29 24.77
CA ASN A 94 17.80 -6.34 23.82
C ASN A 94 16.51 -6.06 23.06
N TRP A 95 15.62 -5.18 23.55
CA TRP A 95 14.44 -4.78 22.78
C TRP A 95 14.81 -4.19 21.42
N TRP A 96 15.97 -3.56 21.31
CA TRP A 96 16.48 -3.14 20.01
C TRP A 96 16.69 -4.33 19.07
N GLU A 97 17.23 -5.47 19.53
CA GLU A 97 17.42 -6.67 18.70
C GLU A 97 16.09 -7.24 18.22
N TRP A 98 15.07 -7.26 19.09
CA TRP A 98 13.72 -7.70 18.75
C TRP A 98 13.08 -6.85 17.66
N PHE A 99 13.09 -5.52 17.82
CA PHE A 99 12.24 -4.63 17.02
C PHE A 99 13.00 -3.88 15.91
N ARG A 100 14.28 -3.57 16.10
CA ARG A 100 15.06 -2.67 15.22
C ARG A 100 16.35 -3.27 14.69
N GLY A 101 16.76 -4.43 15.20
CA GLY A 101 17.98 -5.12 14.78
C GLY A 101 17.86 -5.73 13.38
N PRO A 102 18.99 -6.14 12.76
CA PRO A 102 19.00 -6.73 11.42
C PRO A 102 18.10 -7.97 11.26
N SER A 103 17.93 -8.76 12.33
CA SER A 103 17.07 -9.95 12.34
C SER A 103 15.65 -9.70 12.88
N SER A 104 15.26 -8.43 13.10
CA SER A 104 13.95 -8.05 13.66
C SER A 104 12.80 -8.67 12.86
N SER A 105 12.87 -8.64 11.53
CA SER A 105 11.81 -9.22 10.68
C SER A 105 11.59 -10.71 10.97
N THR A 106 12.66 -11.48 11.18
CA THR A 106 12.61 -12.90 11.54
C THR A 106 11.98 -13.11 12.91
N TYR A 107 12.43 -12.38 13.94
CA TYR A 107 11.93 -12.54 15.30
C TYR A 107 10.46 -12.12 15.43
N MET A 108 10.10 -10.98 14.82
CA MET A 108 8.76 -10.44 14.90
C MET A 108 7.76 -11.28 14.10
N SER A 109 8.16 -11.85 12.96
CA SER A 109 7.30 -12.77 12.20
C SER A 109 7.00 -14.05 13.00
N ALA A 110 8.01 -14.64 13.65
CA ALA A 110 7.82 -15.79 14.53
C ALA A 110 6.91 -15.45 15.73
N LEU A 111 7.11 -14.28 16.33
CA LEU A 111 6.31 -13.79 17.45
C LEU A 111 4.83 -13.57 17.07
N TYR A 112 4.57 -13.01 15.90
CA TYR A 112 3.20 -12.79 15.44
C TYR A 112 2.46 -14.09 15.17
N ALA A 113 3.15 -15.16 14.77
CA ALA A 113 2.57 -16.48 14.55
C ALA A 113 2.38 -17.31 15.84
N GLU A 114 3.05 -16.95 16.93
CA GLU A 114 3.09 -17.75 18.17
C GLU A 114 1.71 -17.95 18.82
N SER A 115 1.37 -19.19 19.14
CA SER A 115 0.05 -19.59 19.67
C SER A 115 0.13 -20.60 20.84
N GLY A 116 1.31 -21.07 21.18
CA GLY A 116 1.62 -21.97 22.28
C GLY A 116 1.74 -21.29 23.65
N GLN A 117 1.95 -22.11 24.68
CA GLN A 117 2.30 -21.67 26.03
C GLN A 117 3.71 -22.14 26.36
N ASN A 118 4.57 -21.24 26.78
CA ASN A 118 5.95 -21.52 27.19
C ASN A 118 6.11 -21.51 28.73
N CYS A 119 5.01 -21.31 29.47
CA CYS A 119 4.88 -21.60 30.89
C CYS A 119 3.43 -22.01 31.26
N ALA A 120 3.19 -22.48 32.48
CA ALA A 120 1.89 -23.00 32.90
C ALA A 120 0.95 -21.89 33.43
N TYR A 121 -0.20 -21.70 32.80
CA TYR A 121 -1.28 -20.81 33.23
C TYR A 121 -2.60 -21.16 32.54
N SER A 122 -3.74 -20.81 33.14
CA SER A 122 -5.04 -20.87 32.45
C SER A 122 -5.15 -19.85 31.32
N ARG A 123 -5.70 -20.26 30.17
CA ARG A 123 -6.02 -19.38 29.02
C ARG A 123 -7.29 -19.82 28.28
N ILE A 124 -7.71 -19.10 27.24
CA ILE A 124 -8.77 -19.55 26.33
C ILE A 124 -8.31 -20.83 25.63
N GLY A 125 -9.11 -21.89 25.69
CA GLY A 125 -8.70 -23.24 25.24
C GLY A 125 -8.61 -23.43 23.72
N THR A 126 -9.31 -22.60 22.94
CA THR A 126 -9.33 -22.67 21.47
C THR A 126 -8.64 -21.43 20.89
N ASP A 127 -7.65 -21.65 20.02
CA ASP A 127 -7.02 -20.57 19.25
C ASP A 127 -8.03 -19.96 18.27
N PRO A 128 -8.32 -18.63 18.35
CA PRO A 128 -9.22 -17.98 17.41
C PRO A 128 -8.63 -17.82 15.99
N GLY A 129 -7.38 -18.20 15.76
CA GLY A 129 -6.70 -18.15 14.46
C GLY A 129 -6.08 -16.79 14.14
N GLY A 130 -5.23 -16.75 13.12
CA GLY A 130 -4.48 -15.56 12.71
C GLY A 130 -3.34 -15.18 13.64
N GLU A 131 -2.77 -13.99 13.40
CA GLU A 131 -1.63 -13.46 14.15
C GLU A 131 -2.01 -12.82 15.49
N ASN A 132 -1.05 -12.76 16.42
CA ASN A 132 -1.13 -11.90 17.60
C ASN A 132 -1.37 -10.43 17.20
N LYS A 133 -2.36 -9.82 17.85
CA LYS A 133 -2.75 -8.41 17.63
C LYS A 133 -2.28 -7.51 18.76
N VAL A 134 -2.07 -8.06 19.95
CA VAL A 134 -1.49 -7.37 21.10
C VAL A 134 -0.14 -8.00 21.41
N VAL A 135 0.91 -7.19 21.55
CA VAL A 135 2.24 -7.61 21.97
C VAL A 135 2.54 -6.95 23.31
N MET A 136 2.61 -7.76 24.36
CA MET A 136 3.11 -7.35 25.67
C MET A 136 4.58 -7.73 25.78
N PHE A 137 5.43 -6.87 26.34
CA PHE A 137 6.82 -7.21 26.59
C PHE A 137 7.36 -6.54 27.85
N LYS A 138 8.33 -7.21 28.49
CA LYS A 138 8.89 -6.74 29.76
C LYS A 138 10.32 -7.21 30.01
N SER A 139 11.08 -6.40 30.74
CA SER A 139 12.37 -6.80 31.31
C SER A 139 12.23 -7.28 32.76
N CYS A 140 13.25 -7.97 33.30
CA CYS A 140 13.24 -8.47 34.68
C CYS A 140 13.77 -7.42 35.68
N PHE A 141 13.58 -7.66 36.98
CA PHE A 141 13.93 -6.71 38.05
C PHE A 141 15.36 -6.14 38.03
N PRO A 142 16.42 -6.83 37.53
CA PRO A 142 17.75 -6.20 37.44
C PRO A 142 17.79 -4.98 36.50
N ASN A 143 16.84 -4.89 35.56
CA ASN A 143 16.70 -3.72 34.68
C ASN A 143 16.05 -2.52 35.38
N SER A 144 15.77 -2.63 36.69
CA SER A 144 15.26 -1.55 37.54
C SER A 144 16.33 -0.91 38.43
N ASP A 145 17.61 -1.29 38.31
CA ASP A 145 18.73 -0.64 39.01
C ASP A 145 19.46 0.36 38.09
N LEU A 146 18.74 1.40 37.68
CA LEU A 146 19.28 2.41 36.78
C LEU A 146 20.17 3.43 37.51
N THR A 147 21.25 3.81 36.84
CA THR A 147 22.17 4.87 37.27
C THR A 147 21.99 6.16 36.44
N GLY A 148 22.56 7.27 36.90
CA GLY A 148 22.45 8.56 36.22
C GLY A 148 21.14 9.28 36.47
N SER A 149 20.82 10.26 35.61
CA SER A 149 19.73 11.22 35.80
C SER A 149 18.89 11.43 34.54
N MET A 150 17.65 11.89 34.71
CA MET A 150 16.78 12.32 33.61
C MET A 150 17.33 13.52 32.82
N ALA A 151 18.27 14.28 33.41
CA ALA A 151 18.92 15.41 32.77
C ALA A 151 20.07 15.01 31.82
N ASP A 152 20.54 13.76 31.90
CA ASP A 152 21.65 13.29 31.07
C ASP A 152 21.21 13.22 29.59
N PRO A 153 22.08 13.61 28.64
CA PRO A 153 21.74 13.63 27.23
C PRO A 153 21.51 12.21 26.71
N VAL A 154 20.42 12.01 25.97
CA VAL A 154 20.13 10.73 25.32
C VAL A 154 21.09 10.55 24.13
N PRO A 155 21.90 9.47 24.09
CA PRO A 155 22.78 9.22 22.95
C PRO A 155 21.98 8.87 21.69
N ALA A 156 22.53 9.15 20.52
CA ALA A 156 21.99 8.60 19.28
C ALA A 156 22.00 7.06 19.35
N ILE A 157 21.01 6.39 18.75
CA ILE A 157 20.93 4.92 18.83
C ILE A 157 22.18 4.24 18.23
N GLY A 158 22.83 4.89 17.26
CA GLY A 158 24.13 4.48 16.71
C GLY A 158 25.21 4.28 17.76
N ASP A 159 25.23 5.17 18.75
CA ASP A 159 26.27 5.33 19.76
C ASP A 159 25.83 4.86 21.17
N ASN A 160 24.59 4.37 21.31
CA ASN A 160 24.05 3.95 22.59
C ASN A 160 24.67 2.59 23.01
N PRO A 161 25.48 2.54 24.08
CA PRO A 161 26.19 1.32 24.45
C PRO A 161 25.27 0.20 24.96
N LEU A 162 24.04 0.53 25.36
CA LEU A 162 23.03 -0.45 25.77
C LEU A 162 22.40 -1.17 24.56
N ARG A 163 22.55 -0.67 23.33
CA ARG A 163 21.93 -1.27 22.13
C ARG A 163 22.37 -2.71 21.92
N GLY A 164 21.45 -3.66 22.09
CA GLY A 164 21.70 -5.10 21.97
C GLY A 164 22.54 -5.70 23.11
N ASN A 165 22.70 -4.98 24.22
CA ASN A 165 23.48 -5.39 25.38
C ASN A 165 22.65 -5.27 26.68
N SER A 166 23.10 -5.91 27.76
CA SER A 166 22.45 -5.84 29.08
C SER A 166 22.93 -4.67 29.95
N GLY A 167 23.89 -3.88 29.48
CA GLY A 167 24.43 -2.73 30.22
C GLY A 167 25.38 -1.89 29.37
N PRO A 168 25.78 -0.68 29.83
CA PRO A 168 25.45 -0.08 31.13
C PRO A 168 24.02 0.50 31.20
N LEU A 169 23.30 0.16 32.28
CA LEU A 169 21.93 0.58 32.55
C LEU A 169 21.89 1.99 33.15
N THR A 170 22.08 3.00 32.30
CA THR A 170 21.85 4.41 32.68
C THR A 170 20.47 4.87 32.22
N VAL A 171 19.92 5.87 32.91
CA VAL A 171 18.65 6.51 32.53
C VAL A 171 18.69 6.99 31.07
N ALA A 172 19.76 7.65 30.64
CA ALA A 172 19.92 8.14 29.28
C ALA A 172 19.93 7.01 28.22
N ASN A 173 20.68 5.94 28.49
CA ASN A 173 20.77 4.80 27.57
C ASN A 173 19.42 4.10 27.42
N CYS A 174 18.71 3.87 28.53
CA CYS A 174 17.39 3.23 28.52
C CYS A 174 16.37 4.09 27.76
N ARG A 175 16.36 5.41 27.99
CA ARG A 175 15.52 6.35 27.23
C ARG A 175 15.80 6.27 25.72
N GLY A 176 17.08 6.18 25.34
CA GLY A 176 17.49 6.04 23.94
C GLY A 176 16.93 4.79 23.27
N ILE A 177 16.91 3.65 23.96
CA ILE A 177 16.29 2.43 23.42
C ILE A 177 14.80 2.64 23.21
N TYR A 178 14.05 3.05 24.23
CA TYR A 178 12.61 3.24 24.12
C TYR A 178 12.22 4.28 23.06
N ILE A 179 12.95 5.39 22.95
CA ILE A 179 12.72 6.37 21.88
C ILE A 179 12.88 5.72 20.50
N ASP A 180 13.92 4.91 20.30
CA ASP A 180 14.16 4.22 19.03
C ASP A 180 13.10 3.14 18.71
N LEU A 181 12.54 2.46 19.72
CA LEU A 181 11.47 1.48 19.50
C LEU A 181 10.23 2.10 18.84
N LEU A 182 9.96 3.40 19.07
CA LEU A 182 8.82 4.09 18.47
C LEU A 182 8.85 4.06 16.94
N GLU A 183 10.01 4.06 16.30
CA GLU A 183 10.06 3.98 14.83
C GLU A 183 9.56 2.62 14.32
N TYR A 184 9.79 1.52 15.06
CA TYR A 184 9.18 0.24 14.70
C TYR A 184 7.66 0.29 14.90
N PHE A 185 7.20 0.82 16.04
CA PHE A 185 5.77 0.85 16.35
C PHE A 185 4.96 1.71 15.36
N LYS A 186 5.56 2.75 14.76
CA LYS A 186 4.95 3.52 13.65
C LYS A 186 4.62 2.64 12.44
N THR A 187 5.46 1.64 12.15
CA THR A 187 5.29 0.74 11.01
C THR A 187 4.22 -0.35 11.24
N ARG A 188 3.84 -0.60 12.50
CA ARG A 188 2.95 -1.72 12.89
C ARG A 188 1.71 -1.23 13.64
N GLN A 189 0.95 -0.32 13.03
CA GLN A 189 -0.31 0.17 13.60
C GLN A 189 -1.43 -0.88 13.58
N ASP A 190 -1.23 -1.98 12.85
CA ASP A 190 -2.04 -3.19 12.89
C ASP A 190 -1.88 -4.00 14.19
N LYS A 191 -0.92 -3.62 15.05
CA LYS A 191 -0.64 -4.20 16.36
C LYS A 191 -0.78 -3.17 17.47
N LEU A 192 -1.11 -3.62 18.68
CA LEU A 192 -1.01 -2.85 19.91
C LEU A 192 0.20 -3.31 20.72
N PHE A 193 1.13 -2.41 21.04
CA PHE A 193 2.30 -2.68 21.87
C PHE A 193 2.08 -2.21 23.30
N ILE A 194 2.29 -3.11 24.25
CA ILE A 194 2.14 -2.86 25.67
C ILE A 194 3.50 -3.05 26.35
N VAL A 195 4.09 -1.96 26.81
CA VAL A 195 5.32 -1.98 27.58
C VAL A 195 4.98 -2.18 29.04
N ILE A 196 5.51 -3.23 29.64
CA ILE A 196 5.44 -3.44 31.09
C ILE A 196 6.79 -3.03 31.67
N ALA A 197 6.79 -2.00 32.51
CA ALA A 197 7.99 -1.56 33.21
C ALA A 197 8.65 -2.70 34.01
N ALA A 198 9.98 -2.69 34.13
CA ALA A 198 10.67 -3.69 34.94
C ALA A 198 10.23 -3.58 36.42
N PRO A 199 9.94 -4.69 37.12
CA PRO A 199 9.57 -4.66 38.53
C PRO A 199 10.73 -4.14 39.39
N PRO A 200 10.47 -3.54 40.58
CA PRO A 200 11.51 -2.97 41.43
C PRO A 200 12.29 -4.07 42.18
N MET A 201 13.47 -3.73 42.67
CA MET A 201 14.23 -4.55 43.63
C MET A 201 14.10 -4.02 45.06
N GLN A 202 14.40 -4.85 46.06
CA GLN A 202 14.46 -4.44 47.48
C GLN A 202 15.60 -3.44 47.73
N SER A 203 16.70 -3.55 46.99
CA SER A 203 17.86 -2.67 47.08
C SER A 203 18.21 -2.10 45.70
N LEU A 204 18.26 -0.78 45.59
CA LEU A 204 18.61 -0.05 44.37
C LEU A 204 19.68 0.99 44.68
N GLY A 205 20.60 1.21 43.74
CA GLY A 205 21.62 2.24 43.85
C GLY A 205 21.05 3.66 43.81
N SER A 206 19.98 3.88 43.03
CA SER A 206 19.26 5.17 42.97
C SER A 206 17.74 4.99 42.83
N PRO A 207 17.00 4.72 43.92
CA PRO A 207 15.55 4.55 43.86
C PRO A 207 14.81 5.74 43.22
N ALA A 208 15.27 6.97 43.50
CA ALA A 208 14.69 8.18 42.93
C ALA A 208 14.89 8.29 41.40
N SER A 209 16.05 7.89 40.87
CA SER A 209 16.29 7.86 39.42
C SER A 209 15.36 6.86 38.72
N ASN A 210 15.15 5.69 39.34
CA ASN A 210 14.28 4.64 38.83
C ASN A 210 12.80 5.07 38.83
N ARG A 211 12.36 5.71 39.92
CA ARG A 211 11.05 6.37 39.97
C ARG A 211 10.88 7.39 38.83
N ALA A 212 11.87 8.26 38.63
CA ALA A 212 11.82 9.30 37.62
C ALA A 212 11.77 8.73 36.20
N PHE A 213 12.53 7.66 35.91
CA PHE A 213 12.51 6.97 34.63
C PHE A 213 11.15 6.34 34.32
N ASN A 214 10.56 5.62 35.29
CA ASN A 214 9.25 4.98 35.09
C ASN A 214 8.12 6.02 34.98
N ASN A 215 8.19 7.12 35.75
CA ASN A 215 7.31 8.28 35.55
C ASN A 215 7.40 8.86 34.14
N TRP A 216 8.62 8.98 33.60
CA TRP A 216 8.81 9.43 32.22
C TRP A 216 8.23 8.43 31.22
N LEU A 217 8.46 7.13 31.40
CA LEU A 217 7.96 6.10 30.50
C LEU A 217 6.42 6.12 30.44
N ALA A 218 5.76 6.21 31.60
CA ALA A 218 4.30 6.21 31.70
C ALA A 218 3.65 7.53 31.23
N ASN A 219 4.26 8.68 31.52
CA ASN A 219 3.59 9.98 31.35
C ASN A 219 4.14 10.83 30.19
N ASN A 220 5.39 10.61 29.75
CA ASN A 220 6.10 11.54 28.89
C ASN A 220 6.68 10.92 27.61
N TRP A 221 7.08 9.66 27.62
CA TRP A 221 7.73 9.02 26.47
C TRP A 221 6.89 9.12 25.18
N LEU A 222 5.57 9.00 25.31
CA LEU A 222 4.63 9.05 24.18
C LEU A 222 4.12 10.46 23.85
N SER A 223 4.62 11.54 24.47
CA SER A 223 4.05 12.89 24.32
C SER A 223 4.10 13.44 22.88
N GLY A 224 5.02 12.93 22.06
CA GLY A 224 5.14 13.25 20.63
C GLY A 224 4.81 12.08 19.69
N TYR A 225 4.33 10.96 20.24
CA TYR A 225 4.01 9.78 19.44
C TYR A 225 2.60 9.93 18.81
N PRO A 226 2.46 9.89 17.48
CA PRO A 226 1.22 10.30 16.82
C PRO A 226 0.12 9.22 16.85
N HIS A 227 0.45 7.98 17.19
CA HIS A 227 -0.47 6.84 17.11
C HIS A 227 -0.95 6.40 18.50
N LYS A 228 -2.06 5.64 18.53
CA LYS A 228 -2.65 5.08 19.77
C LYS A 228 -2.34 3.60 19.99
N ASN A 229 -1.32 3.09 19.30
CA ASN A 229 -0.95 1.68 19.30
C ASN A 229 0.20 1.33 20.28
N VAL A 230 0.51 2.21 21.24
CA VAL A 230 1.50 1.96 22.30
C VAL A 230 0.91 2.39 23.64
N PHE A 231 1.08 1.57 24.68
CA PHE A 231 0.69 1.87 26.06
C PHE A 231 1.73 1.35 27.05
N VAL A 232 1.87 2.03 28.19
CA VAL A 232 2.82 1.64 29.24
C VAL A 232 2.06 1.30 30.51
N PHE A 233 2.35 0.15 31.09
CA PHE A 233 1.95 -0.20 32.45
C PHE A 233 3.15 -0.09 33.39
N ASP A 234 3.03 0.76 34.40
CA ASP A 234 4.10 1.03 35.37
C ASP A 234 4.07 -0.02 36.49
N TYR A 235 4.48 -1.24 36.13
CA TYR A 235 4.58 -2.36 37.05
C TYR A 235 5.59 -2.11 38.16
N TYR A 236 6.63 -1.29 37.91
CA TYR A 236 7.54 -0.79 38.93
C TYR A 236 6.74 -0.08 40.03
N ASN A 237 5.99 0.96 39.67
CA ASN A 237 5.25 1.80 40.60
C ASN A 237 4.23 1.00 41.42
N VAL A 238 3.47 0.13 40.75
CA VAL A 238 2.43 -0.69 41.40
C VAL A 238 3.01 -1.56 42.53
N LEU A 239 4.26 -1.98 42.41
CA LEU A 239 4.93 -2.88 43.36
C LEU A 239 5.73 -2.18 44.47
N THR A 240 5.60 -0.85 44.60
CA THR A 240 6.36 -0.05 45.60
C THR A 240 5.56 0.35 46.84
N SER A 241 4.30 -0.09 46.95
CA SER A 241 3.46 0.11 48.13
C SER A 241 2.59 -1.11 48.43
N ASN A 242 2.27 -1.35 49.70
CA ASN A 242 1.45 -2.46 50.16
C ASN A 242 0.41 -2.06 51.22
N GLY A 243 -0.45 -3.00 51.60
CA GLY A 243 -1.53 -2.83 52.57
C GLY A 243 -1.10 -2.91 54.04
N GLY A 244 0.18 -2.66 54.33
CA GLY A 244 0.76 -2.65 55.68
C GLY A 244 1.80 -3.74 55.92
N ASN A 245 1.83 -4.80 55.11
CA ASN A 245 2.91 -5.79 55.06
C ASN A 245 3.00 -6.41 53.65
N ALA A 246 4.07 -7.17 53.38
CA ALA A 246 4.36 -7.72 52.05
C ALA A 246 3.33 -8.75 51.55
N ASP A 247 2.55 -9.38 52.42
CA ASP A 247 1.57 -10.40 52.04
C ASP A 247 0.14 -9.84 51.86
N VAL A 248 -0.03 -8.53 52.06
CA VAL A 248 -1.32 -7.84 51.94
C VAL A 248 -1.19 -6.75 50.89
N ASN A 249 -1.89 -6.88 49.77
CA ASN A 249 -1.92 -5.80 48.77
C ASN A 249 -2.91 -4.69 49.14
N ASP A 250 -2.64 -3.50 48.60
CA ASP A 250 -3.44 -2.28 48.71
C ASP A 250 -4.32 -2.04 47.47
N ALA A 251 -4.66 -3.10 46.72
CA ALA A 251 -5.59 -2.99 45.58
C ALA A 251 -6.93 -2.41 46.05
N GLY A 252 -7.46 -1.43 45.31
CA GLY A 252 -8.70 -0.72 45.69
C GLY A 252 -8.57 0.31 46.81
N SER A 253 -7.39 0.48 47.43
CA SER A 253 -7.13 1.54 48.41
C SER A 253 -6.99 2.91 47.73
N ALA A 254 -7.39 4.00 48.40
CA ALA A 254 -7.07 5.35 47.95
C ALA A 254 -5.61 5.76 48.25
N ALA A 255 -5.00 5.14 49.27
CA ALA A 255 -3.60 5.31 49.64
C ALA A 255 -2.71 4.26 48.94
N GLY A 256 -1.42 4.58 48.79
CA GLY A 256 -0.46 3.74 48.05
C GLY A 256 -0.13 4.26 46.66
N ASN A 257 0.75 3.53 45.98
CA ASN A 257 1.20 3.74 44.61
C ASN A 257 0.42 2.84 43.66
N HIS A 258 -0.12 3.42 42.59
CA HIS A 258 -1.02 2.74 41.67
C HIS A 258 -0.82 3.18 40.23
N HIS A 259 -1.05 2.27 39.29
CA HIS A 259 -1.29 2.60 37.89
C HIS A 259 -2.51 1.80 37.46
N ARG A 260 -3.69 2.42 37.54
CA ARG A 260 -4.97 1.69 37.50
C ARG A 260 -6.09 2.50 36.85
N TRP A 261 -7.21 1.84 36.62
CA TRP A 261 -8.48 2.51 36.37
C TRP A 261 -9.13 2.90 37.70
N TRP A 262 -9.35 4.21 37.93
CA TRP A 262 -9.92 4.71 39.18
C TRP A 262 -10.88 5.87 38.92
N SER A 263 -12.10 5.80 39.47
CA SER A 263 -13.11 6.85 39.35
C SER A 263 -13.37 7.34 37.91
N GLY A 264 -13.37 6.43 36.94
CA GLY A 264 -13.67 6.74 35.54
C GLY A 264 -12.51 7.27 34.70
N ALA A 265 -11.27 7.21 35.20
CA ALA A 265 -10.09 7.63 34.46
C ALA A 265 -8.88 6.72 34.76
N VAL A 266 -7.88 6.78 33.87
CA VAL A 266 -6.55 6.23 34.16
C VAL A 266 -5.89 7.08 35.24
N GLN A 267 -5.47 6.44 36.34
CA GLN A 267 -4.76 7.07 37.44
C GLN A 267 -3.35 6.48 37.52
N HIS A 268 -2.34 7.35 37.41
CA HIS A 268 -0.97 7.04 37.73
C HIS A 268 -0.56 7.83 38.99
N LYS A 269 -0.49 7.13 40.13
CA LYS A 269 -0.26 7.69 41.47
C LYS A 269 1.04 7.15 42.05
N THR A 270 1.94 8.04 42.44
CA THR A 270 3.33 7.73 42.87
C THR A 270 3.71 8.40 44.20
N ASP A 271 2.74 9.02 44.89
CA ASP A 271 2.91 9.76 46.13
C ASP A 271 2.54 8.93 47.39
N GLY A 272 2.36 7.62 47.24
CA GLY A 272 2.00 6.68 48.31
C GLY A 272 3.16 6.25 49.21
N GLY A 273 4.39 6.69 48.91
CA GLY A 273 5.62 6.32 49.62
C GLY A 273 6.26 5.03 49.08
N GLY A 274 7.58 4.91 49.28
CA GLY A 274 8.38 3.77 48.79
C GLY A 274 8.82 3.89 47.34
N ASP A 275 10.07 3.52 47.07
CA ASP A 275 10.66 3.47 45.72
C ASP A 275 11.36 2.12 45.44
N THR A 276 11.17 1.14 46.32
CA THR A 276 11.75 -0.22 46.22
C THR A 276 10.66 -1.26 46.39
N LEU A 277 10.98 -2.53 46.13
CA LEU A 277 10.02 -3.63 46.17
C LEU A 277 9.33 -3.76 47.53
N ALA A 278 8.01 -3.66 47.53
CA ALA A 278 7.16 -3.83 48.72
C ALA A 278 6.65 -5.26 48.90
N TYR A 279 6.90 -6.15 47.92
CA TYR A 279 6.34 -7.50 47.81
C TYR A 279 7.43 -8.56 47.54
N PRO A 280 8.52 -8.66 48.32
CA PRO A 280 9.51 -9.70 48.06
C PRO A 280 8.93 -11.11 48.30
N SER A 281 9.40 -12.07 47.52
CA SER A 281 9.03 -13.50 47.63
C SER A 281 9.99 -14.26 48.54
N GLU A 282 9.73 -15.55 48.77
CA GLU A 282 10.54 -16.42 49.63
C GLU A 282 10.77 -15.85 51.05
N GLY A 283 9.79 -15.12 51.60
CA GLY A 283 9.90 -14.51 52.91
C GLY A 283 10.92 -13.36 52.99
N GLY A 284 11.21 -12.69 51.86
CA GLY A 284 12.09 -11.53 51.80
C GLY A 284 13.46 -11.79 51.18
N THR A 285 13.80 -13.03 50.84
CA THR A 285 15.13 -13.38 50.31
C THR A 285 15.25 -13.19 48.80
N ASN A 286 14.15 -12.93 48.10
CA ASN A 286 14.10 -12.90 46.64
C ASN A 286 13.33 -11.68 46.12
N ASP A 287 13.91 -10.99 45.11
CA ASP A 287 13.34 -9.79 44.48
C ASP A 287 12.21 -10.10 43.48
N HIS A 288 11.85 -11.36 43.27
CA HIS A 288 10.61 -11.65 42.55
C HIS A 288 9.41 -11.13 43.36
N PRO A 289 8.44 -10.45 42.72
CA PRO A 289 7.22 -10.05 43.39
C PRO A 289 6.44 -11.29 43.85
N ASN A 290 5.96 -11.26 45.10
CA ASN A 290 5.15 -12.33 45.66
C ASN A 290 3.70 -12.32 45.12
N THR A 291 2.92 -13.31 45.53
CA THR A 291 1.50 -13.49 45.15
C THR A 291 0.67 -12.24 45.40
N ALA A 292 0.81 -11.57 46.56
CA ALA A 292 0.02 -10.38 46.87
C ALA A 292 0.31 -9.23 45.89
N GLY A 293 1.59 -8.97 45.61
CA GLY A 293 2.01 -7.94 44.67
C GLY A 293 1.59 -8.23 43.23
N ASN A 294 1.73 -9.48 42.78
CA ASN A 294 1.31 -9.87 41.44
C ASN A 294 -0.21 -9.82 41.26
N GLN A 295 -0.99 -10.20 42.27
CA GLN A 295 -2.45 -10.06 42.24
C GLN A 295 -2.90 -8.59 42.19
N LYS A 296 -2.22 -7.69 42.92
CA LYS A 296 -2.44 -6.24 42.78
C LYS A 296 -2.24 -5.80 41.35
N ALA A 297 -1.08 -6.12 40.77
CA ALA A 297 -0.74 -5.76 39.41
C ALA A 297 -1.75 -6.31 38.39
N THR A 298 -2.19 -7.55 38.53
CA THR A 298 -3.25 -8.13 37.69
C THR A 298 -4.53 -7.31 37.76
N SER A 299 -4.98 -6.97 38.98
CA SER A 299 -6.23 -6.21 39.18
C SER A 299 -6.18 -4.79 38.61
N GLU A 300 -5.00 -4.15 38.64
CA GLU A 300 -4.83 -2.79 38.14
C GLU A 300 -4.57 -2.76 36.63
N PHE A 301 -3.86 -3.76 36.09
CA PHE A 301 -3.46 -3.82 34.69
C PHE A 301 -4.61 -4.10 33.73
N VAL A 302 -5.44 -5.12 34.00
CA VAL A 302 -6.41 -5.61 33.01
C VAL A 302 -7.40 -4.55 32.54
N PRO A 303 -7.98 -3.70 33.43
CA PRO A 303 -8.80 -2.58 32.99
C PRO A 303 -8.04 -1.58 32.10
N LEU A 304 -6.75 -1.34 32.36
CA LEU A 304 -5.92 -0.45 31.56
C LEU A 304 -5.56 -1.05 30.20
N LEU A 305 -5.32 -2.36 30.12
CA LEU A 305 -5.15 -3.06 28.86
C LEU A 305 -6.41 -2.90 27.99
N ASN A 306 -7.59 -3.04 28.58
CA ASN A 306 -8.86 -2.81 27.88
C ASN A 306 -8.98 -1.36 27.39
N VAL A 307 -8.62 -0.37 28.22
CA VAL A 307 -8.58 1.04 27.81
C VAL A 307 -7.62 1.24 26.62
N ALA A 308 -6.41 0.69 26.69
CA ALA A 308 -5.43 0.78 25.61
C ALA A 308 -5.95 0.13 24.32
N TYR A 309 -6.54 -1.06 24.42
CA TYR A 309 -7.16 -1.76 23.30
C TYR A 309 -8.28 -0.97 22.66
N ASN A 310 -9.20 -0.43 23.47
CA ASN A 310 -10.30 0.35 22.94
C ASN A 310 -9.82 1.66 22.32
N ARG A 311 -8.87 2.37 22.94
CA ARG A 311 -8.24 3.56 22.32
C ARG A 311 -7.62 3.24 20.97
N TRP A 312 -6.93 2.11 20.86
CA TRP A 312 -6.34 1.64 19.61
C TRP A 312 -7.40 1.27 18.57
N LYS A 313 -8.53 0.66 18.96
CA LYS A 313 -9.61 0.25 18.06
C LYS A 313 -10.57 1.38 17.66
N THR A 314 -10.81 2.36 18.53
CA THR A 314 -11.74 3.48 18.30
C THR A 314 -11.05 4.74 17.81
N ALA A 315 -9.72 4.79 17.83
CA ALA A 315 -9.02 5.75 17.00
C ALA A 315 -9.44 5.46 15.54
N PRO A 316 -9.92 6.45 14.76
CA PRO A 316 -9.76 6.30 13.31
C PRO A 316 -8.28 5.96 13.10
N PRO A 317 -7.89 5.03 12.22
CA PRO A 317 -6.48 4.91 11.91
C PRO A 317 -5.97 6.32 11.62
N PRO A 318 -4.98 6.86 12.37
CA PRO A 318 -4.45 8.21 12.13
C PRO A 318 -4.00 8.37 10.66
N ASP A 319 -3.76 7.24 10.01
CA ASP A 319 -3.36 7.06 8.62
C ASP A 319 -4.54 6.94 7.65
N ASN A 320 -5.72 7.49 7.96
CA ASN A 320 -6.72 7.71 6.92
C ASN A 320 -7.38 9.09 7.00
N PRO A 321 -6.59 10.19 6.96
CA PRO A 321 -7.16 11.51 6.79
C PRO A 321 -8.05 11.54 5.54
N PRO A 322 -9.12 12.35 5.49
CA PRO A 322 -9.88 12.53 4.26
C PRO A 322 -8.96 13.10 3.17
N PRO A 323 -9.23 12.82 1.89
CA PRO A 323 -8.48 13.43 0.79
C PRO A 323 -8.63 14.96 0.88
N PRO A 324 -7.56 15.72 0.61
CA PRO A 324 -7.62 17.17 0.62
C PRO A 324 -8.55 17.67 -0.49
N PRO A 325 -9.02 18.93 -0.44
CA PRO A 325 -9.86 19.48 -1.50
C PRO A 325 -9.10 19.51 -2.86
N PRO A 326 -9.81 19.40 -4.01
CA PRO A 326 -9.17 19.30 -5.33
C PRO A 326 -8.11 20.35 -5.66
N GLY A 327 -8.25 21.57 -5.15
CA GLY A 327 -7.24 22.64 -5.35
C GLY A 327 -5.85 22.36 -4.74
N GLN A 328 -5.72 21.32 -3.92
CA GLN A 328 -4.45 20.89 -3.34
C GLN A 328 -3.83 19.68 -4.04
N TRP A 329 -4.54 19.05 -4.97
CA TRP A 329 -4.02 17.89 -5.70
C TRP A 329 -2.90 18.35 -6.64
N LYS A 330 -1.80 17.61 -6.65
CA LYS A 330 -0.61 17.85 -7.48
C LYS A 330 -0.32 16.69 -8.42
N SER A 331 -0.72 15.48 -8.03
CA SER A 331 -0.85 14.31 -8.91
C SER A 331 -2.25 13.73 -8.74
N THR A 332 -2.87 13.32 -9.84
CA THR A 332 -4.19 12.67 -9.86
C THR A 332 -4.19 11.58 -10.92
N PHE A 333 -4.72 10.41 -10.62
CA PHE A 333 -4.91 9.31 -11.57
C PHE A 333 -6.29 8.70 -11.39
N TYR A 334 -6.92 8.28 -12.48
CA TYR A 334 -8.21 7.61 -12.52
C TYR A 334 -8.12 6.33 -13.35
N PHE A 335 -8.80 5.28 -12.89
CA PHE A 335 -8.88 3.97 -13.53
C PHE A 335 -10.35 3.56 -13.57
N ALA A 336 -10.84 3.15 -14.73
CA ALA A 336 -12.24 2.78 -14.96
C ALA A 336 -12.50 1.26 -14.81
N GLU A 337 -11.49 0.44 -15.08
CA GLU A 337 -11.51 -1.01 -14.90
C GLU A 337 -10.99 -1.42 -13.51
N GLY A 338 -11.52 -2.55 -13.03
CA GLY A 338 -11.18 -3.11 -11.72
C GLY A 338 -12.14 -4.21 -11.29
N TYR A 339 -11.59 -5.31 -10.78
CA TYR A 339 -12.37 -6.46 -10.33
C TYR A 339 -11.61 -7.32 -9.32
N THR A 340 -12.23 -7.57 -8.16
CA THR A 340 -11.67 -8.41 -7.08
C THR A 340 -12.42 -9.73 -6.90
N GLY A 341 -13.12 -10.21 -7.93
CA GLY A 341 -13.81 -11.49 -7.89
C GLY A 341 -12.88 -12.71 -8.00
N ASP A 342 -13.48 -13.90 -7.99
CA ASP A 342 -12.74 -15.15 -8.09
C ASP A 342 -11.87 -15.18 -9.36
N ASN A 343 -10.63 -15.68 -9.20
CA ASN A 343 -9.61 -15.73 -10.26
C ASN A 343 -9.12 -14.38 -10.77
N PHE A 344 -9.22 -13.32 -9.97
CA PHE A 344 -8.60 -12.04 -10.24
C PHE A 344 -7.76 -11.60 -9.05
N GLN A 345 -6.58 -11.08 -9.33
CA GLN A 345 -5.75 -10.37 -8.37
C GLN A 345 -5.39 -9.00 -8.95
N GLU A 346 -5.84 -7.97 -8.27
CA GLU A 346 -5.62 -6.58 -8.64
C GLU A 346 -4.69 -5.90 -7.64
N TYR A 347 -3.81 -5.05 -8.16
CA TYR A 347 -2.91 -4.24 -7.36
C TYR A 347 -2.94 -2.79 -7.83
N MET A 348 -2.49 -1.90 -6.94
CA MET A 348 -2.22 -0.51 -7.26
C MET A 348 -0.77 -0.20 -6.89
N CYS A 349 0.04 0.09 -7.90
CA CYS A 349 1.45 0.44 -7.78
C CYS A 349 1.59 1.96 -7.76
N LEU A 350 2.27 2.50 -6.75
CA LEU A 350 2.46 3.94 -6.53
C LEU A 350 3.95 4.25 -6.46
N ALA A 351 4.45 5.10 -7.36
CA ALA A 351 5.85 5.55 -7.35
C ALA A 351 6.00 6.97 -6.80
N ASN A 352 7.00 7.14 -5.94
CA ASN A 352 7.46 8.43 -5.46
C ASN A 352 8.95 8.63 -5.79
N PRO A 353 9.27 9.21 -6.96
CA PRO A 353 10.66 9.48 -7.34
C PRO A 353 11.28 10.65 -6.57
N ASN A 354 10.49 11.37 -5.75
CA ASN A 354 10.92 12.58 -5.07
C ASN A 354 11.79 12.26 -3.83
N PRO A 355 12.71 13.16 -3.45
CA PRO A 355 13.52 13.03 -2.23
C PRO A 355 12.74 13.29 -0.93
N ALA A 356 11.44 13.57 -1.02
CA ALA A 356 10.55 13.78 0.12
C ALA A 356 9.41 12.77 0.11
N ALA A 357 8.86 12.45 1.28
CA ALA A 357 7.70 11.59 1.40
C ALA A 357 6.46 12.24 0.76
N ALA A 358 5.54 11.45 0.24
CA ALA A 358 4.33 11.92 -0.41
C ALA A 358 3.05 11.39 0.25
N ALA A 359 2.14 12.30 0.56
CA ALA A 359 0.81 11.98 1.05
C ALA A 359 -0.10 11.62 -0.14
N THR A 360 -0.67 10.42 -0.15
CA THR A 360 -1.42 9.88 -1.28
C THR A 360 -2.69 9.19 -0.80
N TRP A 361 -3.80 9.39 -1.49
CA TRP A 361 -5.09 8.76 -1.19
C TRP A 361 -5.56 7.96 -2.38
N LEU A 362 -5.90 6.69 -2.14
CA LEU A 362 -6.55 5.79 -3.09
C LEU A 362 -8.03 5.68 -2.73
N THR A 363 -8.92 6.06 -3.64
CA THR A 363 -10.37 5.93 -3.52
C THR A 363 -10.87 4.86 -4.48
N ALA A 364 -11.39 3.75 -3.99
CA ALA A 364 -12.16 2.78 -4.77
C ALA A 364 -13.63 3.22 -4.85
N MET A 365 -14.21 3.18 -6.03
CA MET A 365 -15.59 3.56 -6.34
C MET A 365 -16.32 2.37 -6.94
N PHE A 366 -17.50 2.05 -6.43
CA PHE A 366 -18.23 0.82 -6.77
C PHE A 366 -19.44 1.11 -7.66
N THR A 367 -20.05 0.05 -8.21
CA THR A 367 -21.23 0.14 -9.09
C THR A 367 -22.48 0.69 -8.40
N ASP A 368 -22.58 0.59 -7.07
CA ASP A 368 -23.70 1.10 -6.26
C ASP A 368 -23.54 2.56 -5.83
N GLY A 369 -22.48 3.25 -6.28
CA GLY A 369 -22.15 4.63 -5.93
C GLY A 369 -21.52 4.79 -4.54
N THR A 370 -21.29 3.70 -3.80
CA THR A 370 -20.47 3.74 -2.58
C THR A 370 -18.98 3.81 -2.94
N SER A 371 -18.17 4.24 -1.97
CA SER A 371 -16.71 4.31 -2.14
C SER A 371 -15.97 4.00 -0.85
N GLN A 372 -14.72 3.58 -0.99
CA GLN A 372 -13.78 3.35 0.09
C GLN A 372 -12.49 4.09 -0.20
N THR A 373 -12.04 4.93 0.73
CA THR A 373 -10.77 5.66 0.61
C THR A 373 -9.75 5.13 1.60
N GLN A 374 -8.50 5.04 1.18
CA GLN A 374 -7.35 4.73 2.01
C GLN A 374 -6.19 5.68 1.73
N TYR A 375 -5.58 6.21 2.79
CA TYR A 375 -4.38 7.03 2.73
C TYR A 375 -3.13 6.17 2.86
N TYR A 376 -2.08 6.63 2.18
CA TYR A 376 -0.74 6.09 2.20
C TYR A 376 0.26 7.24 2.28
N SER A 377 1.33 7.03 3.06
CA SER A 377 2.52 7.88 3.02
C SER A 377 3.61 7.15 2.24
N LEU A 378 3.89 7.61 1.02
CA LEU A 378 4.93 7.04 0.18
C LEU A 378 6.29 7.56 0.66
N ALA A 379 7.24 6.68 0.93
CA ALA A 379 8.57 7.09 1.36
C ALA A 379 9.33 7.83 0.24
N PRO A 380 10.33 8.67 0.56
CA PRO A 380 11.21 9.28 -0.42
C PRO A 380 11.85 8.25 -1.35
N ALA A 381 11.99 8.56 -2.64
CA ALA A 381 12.70 7.76 -3.62
C ALA A 381 12.34 6.26 -3.53
N SER A 382 11.04 5.98 -3.51
CA SER A 382 10.51 4.64 -3.26
C SER A 382 9.24 4.38 -4.06
N ARG A 383 8.70 3.19 -3.86
CA ARG A 383 7.37 2.79 -4.33
C ARG A 383 6.59 2.08 -3.25
N LEU A 384 5.30 1.87 -3.50
CA LEU A 384 4.41 1.05 -2.70
C LEU A 384 3.51 0.22 -3.63
N THR A 385 3.32 -1.06 -3.30
CA THR A 385 2.29 -1.92 -3.92
C THR A 385 1.13 -2.09 -2.95
N VAL A 386 -0.08 -1.79 -3.38
CA VAL A 386 -1.30 -2.02 -2.61
C VAL A 386 -2.03 -3.22 -3.20
N ASP A 387 -2.30 -4.22 -2.37
CA ASP A 387 -3.22 -5.32 -2.70
C ASP A 387 -4.66 -4.81 -2.66
N VAL A 388 -5.29 -4.68 -3.83
CA VAL A 388 -6.63 -4.12 -3.95
C VAL A 388 -7.67 -5.13 -3.46
N ASN A 389 -7.48 -6.42 -3.70
CA ASN A 389 -8.34 -7.49 -3.19
C ASN A 389 -8.40 -7.46 -1.66
N GLN A 390 -7.25 -7.28 -1.00
CA GLN A 390 -7.20 -7.13 0.47
C GLN A 390 -7.85 -5.82 0.92
N LEU A 391 -7.67 -4.73 0.17
CA LEU A 391 -8.20 -3.42 0.52
C LEU A 391 -9.74 -3.38 0.52
N VAL A 392 -10.37 -3.85 -0.55
CA VAL A 392 -11.84 -3.68 -0.75
C VAL A 392 -12.65 -4.95 -0.48
N GLY A 393 -11.98 -6.09 -0.30
CA GLY A 393 -12.59 -7.40 -0.17
C GLY A 393 -12.96 -8.04 -1.51
N ALA A 394 -13.39 -9.29 -1.45
CA ALA A 394 -13.68 -10.10 -2.64
C ALA A 394 -14.98 -9.71 -3.35
N GLY A 395 -15.05 -9.99 -4.66
CA GLY A 395 -16.27 -9.90 -5.46
C GLY A 395 -16.74 -8.48 -5.76
N LYS A 396 -15.82 -7.52 -5.84
CA LYS A 396 -16.15 -6.11 -6.16
C LYS A 396 -15.81 -5.80 -7.60
N GLU A 397 -16.76 -5.19 -8.31
CA GLU A 397 -16.47 -4.39 -9.50
C GLU A 397 -16.18 -2.96 -9.04
N LEU A 398 -15.03 -2.43 -9.43
CA LEU A 398 -14.55 -1.15 -8.92
C LEU A 398 -13.81 -0.34 -9.99
N SER A 399 -13.76 0.95 -9.72
CA SER A 399 -12.89 1.92 -10.39
C SER A 399 -12.08 2.62 -9.32
N MET A 400 -10.95 3.22 -9.67
CA MET A 400 -10.05 3.84 -8.68
C MET A 400 -9.71 5.28 -9.02
N ARG A 401 -9.50 6.09 -7.98
CA ARG A 401 -8.88 7.41 -8.07
C ARG A 401 -7.73 7.51 -7.08
N VAL A 402 -6.57 7.89 -7.56
CA VAL A 402 -5.40 8.23 -6.75
C VAL A 402 -5.22 9.74 -6.75
N VAL A 403 -5.05 10.37 -5.59
CA VAL A 403 -4.69 11.79 -5.47
C VAL A 403 -3.52 11.96 -4.53
N SER A 404 -2.61 12.88 -4.84
CA SER A 404 -1.49 13.26 -3.95
C SER A 404 -1.34 14.76 -3.86
N THR A 405 -0.88 15.25 -2.71
CA THR A 405 -0.44 16.65 -2.54
C THR A 405 0.98 16.90 -3.05
N SER A 406 1.69 15.85 -3.46
CA SER A 406 3.02 15.91 -4.07
C SER A 406 2.92 15.82 -5.59
N LYS A 407 3.79 16.54 -6.29
CA LYS A 407 3.96 16.41 -7.74
C LYS A 407 4.68 15.10 -8.07
N ASP A 408 4.59 14.70 -9.33
CA ASP A 408 5.43 13.65 -9.92
C ASP A 408 5.27 12.28 -9.25
N ILE A 409 4.15 12.07 -8.54
CA ILE A 409 3.69 10.72 -8.18
C ILE A 409 3.06 10.11 -9.42
N VAL A 410 3.31 8.81 -9.64
CA VAL A 410 2.74 8.02 -10.74
C VAL A 410 2.03 6.81 -10.15
N ALA A 411 0.91 6.43 -10.78
CA ALA A 411 0.13 5.27 -10.40
C ALA A 411 -0.14 4.37 -11.62
N GLU A 412 0.06 3.08 -11.42
CA GLU A 412 -0.26 2.03 -12.40
C GLU A 412 -1.04 0.90 -11.71
N ARG A 413 -1.91 0.24 -12.48
CA ARG A 413 -2.82 -0.79 -11.99
C ARG A 413 -2.55 -2.13 -12.70
N PRO A 414 -1.66 -2.97 -12.17
CA PRO A 414 -1.57 -4.34 -12.64
C PRO A 414 -2.71 -5.20 -12.14
N MET A 415 -3.14 -6.11 -13.00
CA MET A 415 -4.12 -7.14 -12.70
C MET A 415 -3.68 -8.45 -13.35
N TYR A 416 -3.80 -9.54 -12.59
CA TYR A 416 -3.54 -10.91 -13.04
C TYR A 416 -4.82 -11.72 -12.88
N PHE A 417 -5.13 -12.58 -13.85
CA PHE A 417 -6.40 -13.27 -13.85
C PHE A 417 -6.36 -14.64 -14.54
N ASN A 418 -7.38 -15.44 -14.23
CA ASN A 418 -7.84 -16.52 -15.07
C ASN A 418 -9.33 -16.31 -15.37
N TYR A 419 -9.60 -15.59 -16.46
CA TYR A 419 -10.92 -15.15 -16.85
C TYR A 419 -11.83 -16.35 -17.12
N MET A 420 -12.95 -16.43 -16.39
CA MET A 420 -13.90 -17.54 -16.39
C MET A 420 -13.27 -18.93 -16.20
N GLY A 421 -12.08 -19.00 -15.58
CA GLY A 421 -11.33 -20.25 -15.42
C GLY A 421 -10.74 -20.83 -16.72
N LYS A 422 -10.82 -20.09 -17.84
CA LYS A 422 -10.40 -20.55 -19.19
C LYS A 422 -9.19 -19.80 -19.75
N TRP A 423 -9.06 -18.50 -19.49
CA TRP A 423 -8.06 -17.65 -20.13
C TRP A 423 -7.20 -16.97 -19.07
N SER A 424 -6.00 -17.51 -18.86
CA SER A 424 -4.99 -16.88 -18.04
C SER A 424 -4.41 -15.67 -18.74
N GLY A 425 -4.14 -14.61 -17.97
CA GLY A 425 -3.50 -13.41 -18.47
C GLY A 425 -3.25 -12.40 -17.36
N GLY A 426 -2.89 -11.20 -17.78
CA GLY A 426 -2.83 -10.04 -16.94
C GLY A 426 -2.58 -8.80 -17.77
N HIS A 427 -2.91 -7.65 -17.23
CA HIS A 427 -2.74 -6.37 -17.89
C HIS A 427 -2.24 -5.34 -16.89
N THR A 428 -1.76 -4.20 -17.38
CA THR A 428 -1.50 -3.04 -16.55
C THR A 428 -2.00 -1.79 -17.28
N ALA A 429 -2.33 -0.74 -16.52
CA ALA A 429 -2.71 0.54 -17.10
C ALA A 429 -2.07 1.66 -16.30
N VAL A 430 -1.63 2.71 -16.99
CA VAL A 430 -1.34 4.02 -16.38
C VAL A 430 -2.64 4.81 -16.29
N GLY A 431 -2.92 5.40 -15.13
CA GLY A 431 -4.22 6.06 -14.91
C GLY A 431 -4.38 7.36 -15.69
N ALA A 432 -5.62 7.72 -15.99
CA ALA A 432 -5.95 9.01 -16.58
C ALA A 432 -5.69 10.14 -15.59
N ILE A 433 -5.04 11.21 -16.02
CA ILE A 433 -4.74 12.35 -15.14
C ILE A 433 -5.88 13.39 -15.02
N TRP A 434 -6.92 13.25 -15.84
CA TRP A 434 -8.19 13.96 -15.73
C TRP A 434 -9.32 13.16 -16.40
N PRO A 435 -10.58 13.33 -15.97
CA PRO A 435 -11.72 12.85 -16.72
C PRO A 435 -11.98 13.74 -17.96
N ALA A 436 -12.61 13.17 -19.00
CA ALA A 436 -12.92 13.84 -20.26
C ALA A 436 -14.30 13.45 -20.80
N THR A 437 -14.85 14.23 -21.72
CA THR A 437 -16.13 13.95 -22.38
C THR A 437 -16.01 13.01 -23.58
N ASP A 438 -14.80 12.82 -24.09
CA ASP A 438 -14.53 11.96 -25.24
C ASP A 438 -13.36 11.03 -24.91
N TRP A 439 -13.49 9.76 -25.30
CA TRP A 439 -12.46 8.73 -25.16
C TRP A 439 -12.42 7.88 -26.43
N TYR A 440 -11.21 7.64 -26.95
CA TYR A 440 -11.01 6.96 -28.23
C TYR A 440 -10.13 5.71 -28.08
N PHE A 441 -10.47 4.69 -28.85
CA PHE A 441 -9.81 3.38 -28.92
C PHE A 441 -9.75 2.94 -30.39
N ALA A 442 -8.57 2.57 -30.90
CA ALA A 442 -8.34 2.19 -32.29
C ALA A 442 -8.41 0.67 -32.56
N GLU A 443 -8.10 -0.16 -31.60
CA GLU A 443 -8.37 -1.58 -31.56
C GLU A 443 -9.78 -1.85 -31.04
N GLY A 444 -10.30 -3.01 -31.44
CA GLY A 444 -11.46 -3.63 -30.83
C GLY A 444 -12.01 -4.77 -31.68
N THR A 445 -12.59 -5.80 -31.06
CA THR A 445 -13.19 -6.91 -31.80
C THR A 445 -14.28 -7.63 -31.02
N THR A 446 -15.19 -8.23 -31.79
CA THR A 446 -16.27 -9.11 -31.33
C THR A 446 -16.24 -10.43 -32.09
N LEU A 447 -15.09 -10.76 -32.68
CA LEU A 447 -14.83 -12.08 -33.28
C LEU A 447 -14.91 -13.17 -32.22
N ASP A 448 -15.23 -14.39 -32.66
CA ASP A 448 -15.21 -15.55 -31.79
C ASP A 448 -13.83 -15.71 -31.13
N GLY A 449 -13.83 -16.11 -29.85
CA GLY A 449 -12.62 -16.17 -29.03
C GLY A 449 -12.27 -14.89 -28.28
N PHE A 450 -13.01 -13.78 -28.43
CA PHE A 450 -12.78 -12.53 -27.70
C PHE A 450 -13.99 -12.10 -26.85
N ASP A 451 -13.72 -11.66 -25.63
CA ASP A 451 -14.65 -10.96 -24.76
C ASP A 451 -14.12 -9.54 -24.51
N GLU A 452 -14.60 -8.56 -25.27
CA GLU A 452 -14.30 -7.14 -25.10
C GLU A 452 -15.37 -6.42 -24.28
N TYR A 453 -14.91 -5.54 -23.39
CA TYR A 453 -15.74 -4.62 -22.66
C TYR A 453 -15.22 -3.18 -22.76
N VAL A 454 -16.10 -2.23 -22.49
CA VAL A 454 -15.77 -0.83 -22.20
C VAL A 454 -16.19 -0.56 -20.77
N THR A 455 -15.26 -0.13 -19.93
CA THR A 455 -15.53 0.25 -18.56
C THR A 455 -15.51 1.76 -18.44
N VAL A 456 -16.47 2.31 -17.71
CA VAL A 456 -16.63 3.75 -17.59
C VAL A 456 -16.79 4.12 -16.13
N LEU A 457 -15.88 4.95 -15.62
CA LEU A 457 -15.97 5.62 -14.33
C LEU A 457 -16.61 7.00 -14.51
N ASN A 458 -17.65 7.29 -13.73
CA ASN A 458 -18.19 8.62 -13.58
C ASN A 458 -17.81 9.21 -12.21
N PRO A 459 -16.75 10.03 -12.13
CA PRO A 459 -16.34 10.65 -10.86
C PRO A 459 -17.23 11.83 -10.45
N GLN A 460 -18.26 12.17 -11.24
CA GLN A 460 -19.12 13.33 -11.02
C GLN A 460 -20.23 13.05 -9.99
N THR A 461 -20.83 14.12 -9.48
CA THR A 461 -21.98 14.05 -8.56
C THR A 461 -23.34 13.90 -9.26
N THR A 462 -23.35 13.86 -10.59
CA THR A 462 -24.55 13.60 -11.41
C THR A 462 -24.28 12.47 -12.39
N ALA A 463 -25.34 11.75 -12.78
CA ALA A 463 -25.23 10.67 -13.77
C ALA A 463 -24.77 11.21 -15.13
N ALA A 464 -24.02 10.38 -15.87
CA ALA A 464 -23.55 10.68 -17.21
C ALA A 464 -24.29 9.82 -18.24
N ASN A 465 -24.79 10.46 -19.30
CA ASN A 465 -25.33 9.78 -20.48
C ASN A 465 -24.21 9.60 -21.50
N LEU A 466 -24.09 8.38 -21.99
CA LEU A 466 -23.00 7.95 -22.86
C LEU A 466 -23.52 7.69 -24.27
N THR A 467 -22.72 8.03 -25.27
CA THR A 467 -22.94 7.70 -26.68
C THR A 467 -21.70 7.00 -27.23
N PHE A 468 -21.86 5.73 -27.60
CA PHE A 468 -20.80 4.89 -28.16
C PHE A 468 -20.87 4.96 -29.68
N HIS A 469 -19.82 5.50 -30.30
CA HIS A 469 -19.65 5.58 -31.75
C HIS A 469 -18.67 4.50 -32.21
N TYR A 470 -19.19 3.33 -32.55
CA TYR A 470 -18.38 2.22 -33.06
C TYR A 470 -18.15 2.38 -34.56
N MET A 471 -16.90 2.52 -34.98
CA MET A 471 -16.52 2.51 -36.40
C MET A 471 -16.18 1.07 -36.79
N VAL A 472 -17.11 0.43 -37.48
CA VAL A 472 -17.05 -0.99 -37.83
C VAL A 472 -16.40 -1.16 -39.20
N GLU A 473 -15.38 -2.00 -39.27
CA GLU A 473 -14.66 -2.29 -40.51
C GLU A 473 -15.63 -2.83 -41.58
N GLY A 474 -15.68 -2.17 -42.74
CA GLY A 474 -16.57 -2.54 -43.85
C GLY A 474 -18.06 -2.22 -43.67
N GLU A 475 -18.54 -1.88 -42.47
CA GLU A 475 -19.96 -1.58 -42.19
C GLU A 475 -20.23 -0.09 -41.88
N GLY A 476 -19.20 0.71 -41.57
CA GLY A 476 -19.35 2.12 -41.17
C GLY A 476 -19.69 2.31 -39.69
N GLU A 477 -20.22 3.48 -39.33
CA GLU A 477 -20.48 3.82 -37.92
C GLU A 477 -21.78 3.20 -37.38
N LYS A 478 -21.73 2.70 -36.14
CA LYS A 478 -22.89 2.32 -35.33
C LYS A 478 -22.91 3.11 -34.03
N VAL A 479 -24.08 3.64 -33.69
CA VAL A 479 -24.27 4.47 -32.50
C VAL A 479 -25.16 3.77 -31.48
N VAL A 480 -24.69 3.65 -30.24
CA VAL A 480 -25.40 3.01 -29.14
C VAL A 480 -25.38 3.91 -27.91
N ALA A 481 -26.48 3.95 -27.15
CA ALA A 481 -26.56 4.73 -25.92
C ALA A 481 -26.17 3.89 -24.69
N GLY A 482 -25.62 4.54 -23.68
CA GLY A 482 -25.40 3.97 -22.36
C GLY A 482 -25.55 5.02 -21.26
N LYS A 483 -25.35 4.60 -20.02
CA LYS A 483 -25.46 5.48 -18.85
C LYS A 483 -24.59 4.94 -17.72
N VAL A 484 -24.01 5.85 -16.94
CA VAL A 484 -23.33 5.55 -15.68
C VAL A 484 -23.84 6.50 -14.59
N ASP A 485 -24.17 5.97 -13.42
CA ASP A 485 -24.69 6.77 -12.31
C ASP A 485 -23.60 7.65 -11.67
N ALA A 486 -24.01 8.59 -10.82
CA ALA A 486 -23.11 9.52 -10.14
C ALA A 486 -22.17 8.80 -9.16
N GLY A 487 -20.88 9.13 -9.19
CA GLY A 487 -19.86 8.56 -8.29
C GLY A 487 -19.70 7.04 -8.43
N ALA A 488 -20.12 6.48 -9.56
CA ALA A 488 -20.20 5.05 -9.80
C ALA A 488 -19.46 4.67 -11.09
N ARG A 489 -19.42 3.36 -11.35
CA ARG A 489 -18.85 2.78 -12.56
C ARG A 489 -19.85 1.87 -13.29
N ALA A 490 -19.63 1.65 -14.59
CA ALA A 490 -20.45 0.74 -15.41
C ALA A 490 -19.62 0.00 -16.47
N THR A 491 -19.93 -1.29 -16.71
CA THR A 491 -19.30 -2.14 -17.73
C THR A 491 -20.27 -2.34 -18.89
N PHE A 492 -19.78 -2.23 -20.12
CA PHE A 492 -20.55 -2.48 -21.33
C PHE A 492 -19.85 -3.55 -22.17
N LYS A 493 -20.54 -4.65 -22.49
CA LYS A 493 -19.98 -5.71 -23.32
C LYS A 493 -20.14 -5.36 -24.80
N SER A 494 -19.04 -5.24 -25.55
CA SER A 494 -19.07 -4.71 -26.91
C SER A 494 -19.94 -5.54 -27.85
N VAL A 495 -19.90 -6.88 -27.75
CA VAL A 495 -20.72 -7.77 -28.60
C VAL A 495 -22.23 -7.57 -28.42
N GLU A 496 -22.67 -7.16 -27.23
CA GLU A 496 -24.08 -6.85 -26.96
C GLU A 496 -24.51 -5.52 -27.59
N GLN A 497 -23.56 -4.61 -27.82
CA GLN A 497 -23.81 -3.29 -28.41
C GLN A 497 -23.75 -3.33 -29.95
N VAL A 498 -22.78 -4.02 -30.56
CA VAL A 498 -22.55 -3.98 -32.02
C VAL A 498 -22.83 -5.28 -32.76
N GLY A 499 -23.06 -6.38 -32.03
CA GLY A 499 -23.22 -7.74 -32.57
C GLY A 499 -21.89 -8.45 -32.80
N ALA A 500 -21.94 -9.77 -33.00
CA ALA A 500 -20.77 -10.62 -33.16
C ALA A 500 -20.09 -10.51 -34.54
N ASN A 501 -18.84 -10.99 -34.59
CA ASN A 501 -17.99 -11.14 -35.77
C ASN A 501 -17.57 -9.83 -36.43
N LYS A 502 -17.11 -8.87 -35.64
CA LYS A 502 -16.74 -7.53 -36.13
C LYS A 502 -15.44 -7.04 -35.55
N ASN A 503 -14.61 -6.44 -36.40
CA ASN A 503 -13.55 -5.55 -35.97
C ASN A 503 -14.12 -4.14 -35.80
N VAL A 504 -13.89 -3.55 -34.64
CA VAL A 504 -14.41 -2.22 -34.31
C VAL A 504 -13.32 -1.32 -33.77
N SER A 505 -13.52 -0.02 -33.88
CA SER A 505 -12.84 0.99 -33.05
C SER A 505 -13.94 1.85 -32.42
N LEU A 506 -13.65 2.56 -31.34
CA LEU A 506 -14.64 3.25 -30.56
C LEU A 506 -14.26 4.72 -30.34
N ARG A 507 -15.24 5.61 -30.50
CA ARG A 507 -15.28 6.89 -29.80
C ARG A 507 -16.43 6.85 -28.80
N LEU A 508 -16.11 6.89 -27.51
CA LEU A 508 -17.08 7.09 -26.45
C LEU A 508 -17.24 8.60 -26.21
N ASN A 509 -18.45 9.11 -26.36
CA ASN A 509 -18.83 10.47 -25.97
C ASN A 509 -19.71 10.44 -24.71
N SER A 510 -19.60 11.48 -23.87
CA SER A 510 -20.35 11.62 -22.62
C SER A 510 -20.78 13.08 -22.41
N ASP A 511 -21.97 13.28 -21.84
CA ASP A 511 -22.46 14.62 -21.44
C ASP A 511 -21.83 15.14 -20.14
N ARG A 512 -20.97 14.34 -19.51
CA ARG A 512 -20.16 14.65 -18.33
C ARG A 512 -18.72 14.16 -18.52
N GLU A 513 -17.78 14.73 -17.77
CA GLU A 513 -16.40 14.22 -17.75
C GLU A 513 -16.35 12.87 -17.02
N VAL A 514 -16.00 11.82 -17.76
CA VAL A 514 -15.86 10.42 -17.31
C VAL A 514 -14.44 9.93 -17.60
N VAL A 515 -14.11 8.71 -17.18
CA VAL A 515 -12.88 8.00 -17.58
C VAL A 515 -13.27 6.66 -18.17
N ALA A 516 -12.60 6.22 -19.23
CA ALA A 516 -12.90 4.96 -19.88
C ALA A 516 -11.66 4.13 -20.20
N GLU A 517 -11.76 2.83 -19.91
CA GLU A 517 -10.78 1.80 -20.24
C GLU A 517 -11.47 0.69 -21.07
N ARG A 518 -10.67 -0.09 -21.80
CA ARG A 518 -11.15 -1.17 -22.67
C ARG A 518 -10.43 -2.48 -22.33
N PRO A 519 -10.95 -3.26 -21.37
CA PRO A 519 -10.42 -4.58 -21.11
C PRO A 519 -10.93 -5.58 -22.16
N MET A 520 -10.05 -6.50 -22.53
CA MET A 520 -10.31 -7.57 -23.48
C MET A 520 -9.70 -8.86 -22.95
N TYR A 521 -10.44 -9.96 -23.06
CA TYR A 521 -10.00 -11.30 -22.67
C TYR A 521 -10.17 -12.23 -23.87
N PHE A 522 -9.22 -13.13 -24.14
CA PHE A 522 -9.24 -13.87 -25.39
C PHE A 522 -8.58 -15.25 -25.37
N THR A 523 -8.96 -16.04 -26.37
CA THR A 523 -8.11 -17.06 -26.99
C THR A 523 -7.85 -16.65 -28.44
N TYR A 524 -6.59 -16.38 -28.74
CA TYR A 524 -6.14 -15.79 -29.99
C TYR A 524 -5.72 -16.86 -31.00
N ALA A 525 -6.33 -16.81 -32.18
CA ALA A 525 -5.98 -17.68 -33.31
C ALA A 525 -4.97 -17.04 -34.28
N GLY A 526 -5.03 -15.73 -34.49
CA GLY A 526 -4.07 -15.02 -35.32
C GLY A 526 -3.86 -15.55 -36.74
N LEU A 527 -2.67 -15.31 -37.28
CA LEU A 527 -2.29 -15.75 -38.61
C LEU A 527 -1.91 -17.23 -38.66
N GLY A 528 -1.38 -17.76 -37.56
CA GLY A 528 -0.93 -19.15 -37.43
C GLY A 528 -1.97 -20.17 -37.00
N GLY A 529 -3.21 -19.76 -36.69
CA GLY A 529 -4.21 -20.67 -36.10
C GLY A 529 -3.84 -21.11 -34.69
N HIS A 530 -3.30 -20.19 -33.90
CA HIS A 530 -2.88 -20.34 -32.51
C HIS A 530 -4.06 -20.62 -31.57
N SER A 531 -3.73 -20.82 -30.31
CA SER A 531 -4.68 -20.93 -29.20
C SER A 531 -4.18 -20.17 -27.98
N TRP A 532 -3.47 -19.07 -28.20
CA TRP A 532 -2.84 -18.31 -27.12
C TRP A 532 -3.90 -17.62 -26.29
N THR A 533 -3.94 -17.90 -24.99
CA THR A 533 -4.88 -17.23 -24.09
C THR A 533 -4.26 -15.97 -23.51
N GLY A 534 -5.09 -14.98 -23.20
CA GLY A 534 -4.61 -13.76 -22.59
C GLY A 534 -5.73 -12.77 -22.30
N GLY A 535 -5.31 -11.56 -21.97
CA GLY A 535 -6.17 -10.40 -21.93
C GLY A 535 -5.33 -9.16 -21.71
N HIS A 536 -5.83 -8.02 -22.16
CA HIS A 536 -5.18 -6.72 -22.03
C HIS A 536 -6.20 -5.65 -21.71
N ASP A 537 -5.73 -4.49 -21.27
CA ASP A 537 -6.54 -3.31 -20.99
C ASP A 537 -5.79 -2.08 -21.46
N VAL A 538 -6.52 -1.04 -21.84
CA VAL A 538 -5.98 0.23 -22.29
C VAL A 538 -6.83 1.39 -21.80
N LEU A 539 -6.18 2.43 -21.31
CA LEU A 539 -6.80 3.72 -21.11
C LEU A 539 -7.05 4.41 -22.44
N GLY A 540 -8.28 4.84 -22.69
CA GLY A 540 -8.63 5.55 -23.92
C GLY A 540 -7.86 6.86 -24.09
N ALA A 541 -7.73 7.32 -25.33
CA ALA A 541 -7.18 8.66 -25.58
C ALA A 541 -8.28 9.72 -25.43
N PRO A 542 -8.05 10.86 -24.75
CA PRO A 542 -9.08 11.89 -24.62
C PRO A 542 -9.27 12.73 -25.90
N ALA A 543 -8.35 12.63 -26.86
CA ALA A 543 -8.41 13.33 -28.14
C ALA A 543 -7.53 12.64 -29.20
N PRO A 544 -7.92 12.69 -30.50
CA PRO A 544 -7.06 12.33 -31.62
C PRO A 544 -5.83 13.24 -31.75
N ARG A 545 -4.76 12.72 -32.35
CA ARG A 545 -3.47 13.43 -32.54
C ARG A 545 -2.92 13.23 -33.95
N ASN A 546 -1.96 14.06 -34.33
CA ASN A 546 -1.28 13.99 -35.62
C ASN A 546 -0.03 13.08 -35.61
N SER A 547 0.34 12.57 -34.44
CA SER A 547 1.47 11.66 -34.25
C SER A 547 1.19 10.62 -33.17
N ALA A 548 1.84 9.47 -33.29
CA ALA A 548 1.81 8.39 -32.31
C ALA A 548 3.10 7.56 -32.41
N SER A 549 3.77 7.32 -31.29
CA SER A 549 5.00 6.52 -31.19
C SER A 549 4.82 5.34 -30.25
N PHE A 550 5.50 4.24 -30.54
CA PHE A 550 5.53 2.97 -29.81
C PHE A 550 6.98 2.45 -29.78
N ALA A 551 7.47 2.03 -28.62
CA ALA A 551 8.87 1.64 -28.42
C ALA A 551 9.10 0.13 -28.36
N GLU A 552 8.14 -0.61 -27.83
CA GLU A 552 8.08 -2.06 -27.92
C GLU A 552 7.50 -2.49 -29.28
N GLY A 553 7.94 -3.67 -29.71
CA GLY A 553 7.48 -4.37 -30.89
C GLY A 553 8.49 -5.45 -31.28
N THR A 554 8.01 -6.56 -31.83
CA THR A 554 8.88 -7.61 -32.37
C THR A 554 8.15 -8.49 -33.36
N THR A 555 8.86 -8.92 -34.40
CA THR A 555 8.39 -9.89 -35.40
C THR A 555 9.10 -11.25 -35.25
N ARG A 556 9.71 -11.49 -34.08
CA ARG A 556 10.33 -12.76 -33.73
C ARG A 556 9.31 -13.89 -33.63
N SER A 557 9.79 -15.12 -33.82
CA SER A 557 8.99 -16.31 -33.57
C SER A 557 8.37 -16.29 -32.17
N GLY A 558 7.09 -16.63 -32.09
CA GLY A 558 6.31 -16.57 -30.85
C GLY A 558 5.53 -15.27 -30.65
N PHE A 559 5.62 -14.30 -31.56
CA PHE A 559 4.90 -13.02 -31.47
C PHE A 559 4.15 -12.68 -32.76
N GLU A 560 2.93 -12.16 -32.62
CA GLU A 560 2.18 -11.47 -33.67
C GLU A 560 1.87 -10.04 -33.21
N GLU A 561 2.41 -9.07 -33.92
CA GLU A 561 2.22 -7.63 -33.69
C GLU A 561 1.31 -7.03 -34.75
N TRP A 562 0.37 -6.21 -34.29
CA TRP A 562 -0.53 -5.46 -35.14
C TRP A 562 -0.45 -3.97 -34.86
N LEU A 563 -0.77 -3.19 -35.88
CA LEU A 563 -0.97 -1.76 -35.77
C LEU A 563 -2.43 -1.43 -36.14
N CYS A 564 -3.17 -0.90 -35.17
CA CYS A 564 -4.56 -0.50 -35.32
C CYS A 564 -4.63 1.02 -35.42
N VAL A 565 -5.22 1.55 -36.48
CA VAL A 565 -5.32 3.00 -36.73
C VAL A 565 -6.78 3.38 -36.92
N GLN A 566 -7.30 4.25 -36.06
CA GLN A 566 -8.64 4.82 -36.15
C GLN A 566 -8.60 6.20 -36.80
N ASN A 567 -9.45 6.40 -37.81
CA ASN A 567 -9.74 7.69 -38.39
C ASN A 567 -11.14 8.16 -37.95
N PRO A 568 -11.22 9.06 -36.95
CA PRO A 568 -12.49 9.58 -36.47
C PRO A 568 -13.05 10.72 -37.34
N SER A 569 -12.35 11.16 -38.39
CA SER A 569 -12.76 12.29 -39.23
C SER A 569 -13.76 11.89 -40.32
N ASP A 570 -14.37 12.91 -40.95
CA ASP A 570 -15.32 12.74 -42.07
C ASP A 570 -14.63 12.61 -43.45
N SER A 571 -13.29 12.67 -43.49
CA SER A 571 -12.46 12.49 -44.69
C SER A 571 -11.51 11.31 -44.52
N ALA A 572 -11.10 10.69 -45.63
CA ALA A 572 -10.02 9.70 -45.57
C ALA A 572 -8.70 10.41 -45.22
N ILE A 573 -7.85 9.74 -44.44
CA ILE A 573 -6.54 10.26 -44.02
C ILE A 573 -5.42 9.36 -44.54
N THR A 574 -4.22 9.90 -44.63
CA THR A 574 -2.99 9.18 -44.97
C THR A 574 -2.04 9.23 -43.78
N VAL A 575 -1.69 8.06 -43.24
CA VAL A 575 -0.76 7.93 -42.11
C VAL A 575 0.56 7.39 -42.62
N SER A 576 1.64 8.13 -42.43
CA SER A 576 3.01 7.70 -42.67
C SER A 576 3.51 6.94 -41.44
N ALA A 577 4.15 5.79 -41.66
CA ALA A 577 4.69 4.95 -40.61
C ALA A 577 6.17 4.69 -40.86
N ARG A 578 7.00 5.10 -39.89
CA ARG A 578 8.43 4.88 -39.88
C ARG A 578 8.78 3.84 -38.83
N TYR A 579 9.17 2.66 -39.28
CA TYR A 579 9.55 1.56 -38.41
C TYR A 579 11.05 1.58 -38.13
N LEU A 580 11.43 1.70 -36.86
CA LEU A 580 12.82 1.72 -36.41
C LEU A 580 13.18 0.34 -35.86
N LEU A 581 14.29 -0.21 -36.35
CA LEU A 581 14.73 -1.57 -36.03
C LEU A 581 15.78 -1.58 -34.92
N GLY A 582 15.96 -2.75 -34.29
CA GLY A 582 17.03 -2.97 -33.32
C GLY A 582 18.43 -2.75 -33.93
N ALA A 583 19.40 -2.45 -33.07
CA ALA A 583 20.78 -2.20 -33.50
C ALA A 583 21.33 -3.32 -34.40
N GLY A 584 21.86 -2.95 -35.57
CA GLY A 584 22.41 -3.89 -36.55
C GLY A 584 21.37 -4.69 -37.34
N GLN A 585 20.06 -4.43 -37.18
CA GLN A 585 19.00 -5.16 -37.89
C GLN A 585 18.56 -4.52 -39.21
N GLY A 586 19.09 -3.34 -39.58
CA GLY A 586 18.84 -2.65 -40.84
C GLY A 586 18.54 -1.16 -40.64
N ASP A 587 18.36 -0.45 -41.75
CA ASP A 587 17.88 0.93 -41.75
C ASP A 587 16.36 0.98 -41.44
N PRO A 588 15.83 2.14 -40.99
CA PRO A 588 14.38 2.32 -40.82
C PRO A 588 13.58 1.99 -42.09
N VAL A 589 12.38 1.44 -41.90
CA VAL A 589 11.46 1.07 -42.99
C VAL A 589 10.27 2.03 -43.01
N GLU A 590 10.05 2.66 -44.16
CA GLU A 590 8.95 3.62 -44.36
C GLU A 590 7.75 2.94 -45.04
N LYS A 591 6.55 3.21 -44.53
CA LYS A 591 5.26 2.77 -45.08
C LYS A 591 4.24 3.91 -45.05
N THR A 592 3.17 3.74 -45.81
CA THR A 592 2.06 4.70 -45.84
C THR A 592 0.74 3.94 -45.91
N TYR A 593 -0.21 4.37 -45.08
CA TYR A 593 -1.49 3.72 -44.92
C TYR A 593 -2.63 4.70 -45.18
N ASN A 594 -3.58 4.31 -46.04
CA ASN A 594 -4.81 5.07 -46.28
C ASN A 594 -5.90 4.55 -45.35
N VAL A 595 -6.47 5.42 -44.52
CA VAL A 595 -7.55 5.07 -43.58
C VAL A 595 -8.82 5.82 -43.97
N PRO A 596 -9.87 5.14 -44.45
CA PRO A 596 -11.12 5.80 -44.85
C PRO A 596 -11.77 6.59 -43.71
N ALA A 597 -12.63 7.56 -44.07
CA ALA A 597 -13.41 8.36 -43.11
C ALA A 597 -14.26 7.46 -42.20
N LYS A 598 -14.31 7.78 -40.90
CA LYS A 598 -15.10 7.04 -39.89
C LYS A 598 -14.85 5.53 -39.89
N GLN A 599 -13.61 5.12 -40.11
CA GLN A 599 -13.20 3.72 -40.14
C GLN A 599 -11.90 3.50 -39.37
N ARG A 600 -11.58 2.22 -39.19
CA ARG A 600 -10.27 1.78 -38.73
C ARG A 600 -9.54 0.99 -39.81
N LEU A 601 -8.23 0.88 -39.66
CA LEU A 601 -7.35 -0.02 -40.40
C LEU A 601 -6.56 -0.87 -39.40
N THR A 602 -6.36 -2.14 -39.73
CA THR A 602 -5.51 -3.06 -38.96
C THR A 602 -4.42 -3.61 -39.86
N VAL A 603 -3.16 -3.45 -39.46
CA VAL A 603 -1.98 -3.85 -40.24
C VAL A 603 -1.19 -4.90 -39.46
N SER A 604 -0.78 -5.99 -40.11
CA SER A 604 0.14 -6.97 -39.51
C SER A 604 1.58 -6.49 -39.67
N VAL A 605 2.23 -6.16 -38.56
CA VAL A 605 3.62 -5.67 -38.57
C VAL A 605 4.57 -6.79 -39.00
N ASN A 606 4.31 -8.04 -38.60
CA ASN A 606 5.09 -9.22 -39.05
C ASN A 606 5.16 -9.32 -40.59
N ARG A 607 4.07 -9.00 -41.29
CA ARG A 607 4.03 -9.05 -42.77
C ARG A 607 4.72 -7.84 -43.41
N GLU A 608 4.66 -6.68 -42.77
CA GLU A 608 5.25 -5.44 -43.29
C GLU A 608 6.77 -5.40 -43.19
N ILE A 609 7.31 -5.89 -42.07
CA ILE A 609 8.72 -5.74 -41.69
C ILE A 609 9.54 -7.00 -41.95
N GLY A 610 8.89 -8.17 -41.97
CA GLY A 610 9.55 -9.46 -42.07
C GLY A 610 9.98 -10.01 -40.70
N ALA A 611 10.38 -11.27 -40.66
CA ALA A 611 10.61 -12.01 -39.42
C ALA A 611 11.91 -11.63 -38.67
N GLU A 612 11.94 -11.96 -37.38
CA GLU A 612 13.13 -11.90 -36.52
C GLU A 612 13.72 -10.49 -36.34
N LYS A 613 12.84 -9.49 -36.19
CA LYS A 613 13.21 -8.09 -35.93
C LYS A 613 12.63 -7.62 -34.61
N ASP A 614 13.38 -6.78 -33.92
CA ASP A 614 12.80 -5.91 -32.91
C ASP A 614 12.38 -4.62 -33.60
N VAL A 615 11.16 -4.18 -33.32
CA VAL A 615 10.48 -3.12 -34.08
C VAL A 615 9.92 -2.09 -33.13
N SER A 616 9.99 -0.83 -33.53
CA SER A 616 9.29 0.29 -32.92
C SER A 616 8.73 1.12 -34.07
N VAL A 617 7.71 1.93 -33.86
CA VAL A 617 7.12 2.70 -34.94
C VAL A 617 6.78 4.12 -34.52
N GLU A 618 7.06 5.07 -35.41
CA GLU A 618 6.62 6.46 -35.35
C GLU A 618 5.61 6.68 -36.48
N LEU A 619 4.41 7.14 -36.11
CA LEU A 619 3.32 7.45 -37.03
C LEU A 619 3.09 8.94 -37.11
N THR A 620 2.83 9.45 -38.32
CA THR A 620 2.48 10.85 -38.55
C THR A 620 1.38 11.00 -39.61
N SER A 621 0.55 12.03 -39.49
CA SER A 621 -0.51 12.36 -40.46
C SER A 621 -0.84 13.85 -40.41
N GLU A 622 -1.23 14.44 -41.54
CA GLU A 622 -1.72 15.83 -41.61
C GLU A 622 -3.03 16.00 -40.82
N ASP A 623 -3.87 14.97 -40.78
CA ASP A 623 -5.11 14.92 -40.02
C ASP A 623 -4.98 14.04 -38.78
N ALA A 624 -5.79 14.32 -37.75
CA ALA A 624 -5.71 13.64 -36.47
C ALA A 624 -6.32 12.23 -36.49
N PHE A 625 -5.64 11.28 -35.84
CA PHE A 625 -5.99 9.88 -35.72
C PHE A 625 -5.73 9.35 -34.31
N ILE A 626 -6.07 8.09 -34.06
CA ILE A 626 -5.65 7.32 -32.89
C ILE A 626 -4.99 6.05 -33.38
N ALA A 627 -3.94 5.60 -32.67
CA ALA A 627 -3.32 4.32 -32.94
C ALA A 627 -3.10 3.52 -31.66
N GLU A 628 -3.28 2.21 -31.80
CA GLU A 628 -3.02 1.18 -30.79
C GLU A 628 -2.12 0.09 -31.38
N ARG A 629 -1.31 -0.53 -30.53
CA ARG A 629 -0.38 -1.61 -30.92
C ARG A 629 -0.65 -2.85 -30.07
N PRO A 630 -1.61 -3.69 -30.47
CA PRO A 630 -1.80 -4.97 -29.81
C PRO A 630 -0.76 -6.00 -30.27
N MET A 631 -0.27 -6.75 -29.31
CA MET A 631 0.63 -7.88 -29.51
C MET A 631 0.05 -9.12 -28.84
N TYR A 632 0.19 -10.25 -29.51
CA TYR A 632 -0.23 -11.56 -29.02
C TYR A 632 0.96 -12.51 -29.11
N PHE A 633 1.17 -13.35 -28.10
CA PHE A 633 2.40 -14.13 -28.02
C PHE A 633 2.28 -15.44 -27.24
N SER A 634 3.29 -16.29 -27.45
CA SER A 634 3.69 -17.38 -26.56
C SER A 634 5.16 -17.19 -26.21
N TYR A 635 5.40 -16.49 -25.10
CA TYR A 635 6.74 -16.10 -24.66
C TYR A 635 7.52 -17.34 -24.20
N HIS A 636 8.74 -17.49 -24.73
CA HIS A 636 9.56 -18.72 -24.62
C HIS A 636 8.82 -20.02 -24.99
N GLY A 637 7.74 -19.92 -25.77
CA GLY A 637 6.85 -21.05 -26.08
C GLY A 637 6.14 -21.64 -24.85
N ALA A 638 6.03 -20.87 -23.77
CA ALA A 638 5.53 -21.33 -22.47
C ALA A 638 4.49 -20.39 -21.85
N TRP A 639 4.63 -19.08 -22.02
CA TRP A 639 3.72 -18.10 -21.42
C TRP A 639 2.90 -17.42 -22.50
N ASP A 640 1.69 -17.91 -22.70
CA ASP A 640 0.73 -17.29 -23.60
C ASP A 640 0.24 -15.97 -23.01
N GLY A 641 -0.01 -14.99 -23.87
CA GLY A 641 -0.56 -13.70 -23.47
C GLY A 641 -0.78 -12.75 -24.64
N GLY A 642 -1.11 -11.51 -24.30
CA GLY A 642 -1.13 -10.39 -25.22
C GLY A 642 -1.31 -9.10 -24.46
N HIS A 643 -0.87 -7.99 -25.05
CA HIS A 643 -0.94 -6.67 -24.47
C HIS A 643 -1.21 -5.63 -25.56
N ASP A 644 -1.74 -4.47 -25.16
CA ASP A 644 -2.03 -3.36 -26.06
C ASP A 644 -1.67 -2.04 -25.36
N VAL A 645 -1.38 -1.03 -26.16
CA VAL A 645 -1.01 0.31 -25.71
C VAL A 645 -1.51 1.35 -26.72
N ILE A 646 -1.95 2.51 -26.22
CA ILE A 646 -2.21 3.68 -27.05
C ILE A 646 -0.91 4.45 -27.29
N GLY A 647 -0.67 4.80 -28.56
CA GLY A 647 0.51 5.54 -28.98
C GLY A 647 0.73 6.86 -28.22
N GLY A 648 1.99 7.22 -28.02
CA GLY A 648 2.40 8.40 -27.27
C GLY A 648 3.22 9.39 -28.07
N ASP A 649 3.59 10.49 -27.41
CA ASP A 649 4.63 11.38 -27.90
C ASP A 649 5.95 11.05 -27.17
N PRO A 650 7.09 11.06 -27.89
CA PRO A 650 8.40 10.96 -27.26
C PRO A 650 8.62 12.08 -26.23
N ALA A 651 9.34 11.77 -25.16
CA ALA A 651 9.68 12.69 -24.09
C ALA A 651 11.13 12.51 -23.62
N VAL A 652 11.66 13.50 -22.92
CA VAL A 652 12.98 13.42 -22.26
C VAL A 652 12.92 12.75 -20.89
N LYS A 653 11.71 12.42 -20.43
CA LYS A 653 11.44 11.82 -19.13
C LYS A 653 10.22 10.90 -19.19
N ALA A 654 10.35 9.68 -18.69
CA ALA A 654 9.28 8.71 -18.54
C ALA A 654 9.32 8.10 -17.12
N LEU A 655 8.15 7.84 -16.55
CA LEU A 655 7.99 7.26 -15.22
C LEU A 655 7.08 6.02 -15.28
N PHE A 656 7.43 5.00 -14.50
CA PHE A 656 6.69 3.75 -14.35
C PHE A 656 6.51 3.48 -12.86
N ALA A 657 5.33 3.06 -12.42
CA ALA A 657 5.03 2.82 -11.01
C ALA A 657 5.12 1.35 -10.61
N GLU A 658 4.81 0.47 -11.54
CA GLU A 658 4.94 -0.97 -11.44
C GLU A 658 6.31 -1.43 -11.93
N GLY A 659 6.75 -2.55 -11.36
CA GLY A 659 7.91 -3.31 -11.80
C GLY A 659 8.20 -4.45 -10.83
N TYR A 660 8.60 -5.60 -11.36
CA TYR A 660 8.90 -6.80 -10.56
C TYR A 660 9.87 -7.72 -11.28
N THR A 661 11.03 -7.95 -10.68
CA THR A 661 12.09 -8.81 -11.20
C THR A 661 12.20 -10.14 -10.44
N GLY A 662 11.10 -10.56 -9.79
CA GLY A 662 11.04 -11.82 -9.06
C GLY A 662 11.01 -13.05 -9.96
N ALA A 663 11.06 -14.23 -9.34
CA ALA A 663 10.97 -15.49 -10.06
C ALA A 663 9.68 -15.56 -10.88
N ASN A 664 9.78 -16.06 -12.12
CA ASN A 664 8.69 -16.14 -13.10
C ASN A 664 8.19 -14.79 -13.64
N PHE A 665 9.01 -13.74 -13.58
CA PHE A 665 8.75 -12.46 -14.23
C PHE A 665 9.98 -12.03 -15.03
N GLU A 666 9.78 -11.59 -16.27
CA GLU A 666 10.79 -10.99 -17.12
C GLU A 666 10.30 -9.62 -17.56
N GLU A 667 10.91 -8.57 -17.01
CA GLU A 667 10.59 -7.17 -17.28
C GLU A 667 11.64 -6.55 -18.20
N TRP A 668 11.17 -5.74 -19.14
CA TRP A 668 12.01 -5.03 -20.09
C TRP A 668 11.64 -3.55 -20.14
N LEU A 669 12.61 -2.71 -20.51
CA LEU A 669 12.36 -1.35 -20.98
C LEU A 669 12.73 -1.26 -22.45
N CYS A 670 11.72 -1.07 -23.30
CA CYS A 670 11.89 -0.81 -24.71
C CYS A 670 12.04 0.69 -24.94
N VAL A 671 13.10 1.11 -25.61
CA VAL A 671 13.40 2.53 -25.84
C VAL A 671 13.53 2.80 -27.33
N GLN A 672 12.68 3.67 -27.87
CA GLN A 672 12.78 4.16 -29.24
C GLN A 672 13.45 5.54 -29.26
N ASN A 673 14.47 5.68 -30.11
CA ASN A 673 15.11 6.94 -30.42
C ASN A 673 14.88 7.28 -31.90
N ALA A 674 13.84 8.07 -32.14
CA ALA A 674 13.45 8.58 -33.44
C ALA A 674 14.36 9.71 -33.97
N THR A 675 15.31 10.20 -33.17
CA THR A 675 16.13 11.36 -33.53
C THR A 675 17.35 10.98 -34.37
N GLU A 676 17.96 11.98 -35.02
CA GLU A 676 19.19 11.81 -35.79
C GLU A 676 20.46 11.75 -34.93
N SER A 677 20.34 11.84 -33.60
CA SER A 677 21.45 11.76 -32.65
C SER A 677 21.29 10.58 -31.71
N ALA A 678 22.39 10.03 -31.19
CA ALA A 678 22.31 9.03 -30.13
C ALA A 678 21.72 9.66 -28.86
N ALA A 679 20.86 8.92 -28.16
CA ALA A 679 20.26 9.30 -26.90
C ALA A 679 21.05 8.69 -25.74
N ASN A 680 21.53 9.53 -24.83
CA ASN A 680 22.14 9.10 -23.57
C ASN A 680 21.03 8.99 -22.52
N VAL A 681 20.78 7.77 -22.06
CA VAL A 681 19.63 7.43 -21.21
C VAL A 681 20.13 7.07 -19.81
N THR A 682 19.55 7.70 -18.79
CA THR A 682 19.72 7.32 -17.38
C THR A 682 18.45 6.64 -16.90
N VAL A 683 18.57 5.41 -16.43
CA VAL A 683 17.47 4.69 -15.77
C VAL A 683 17.74 4.67 -14.27
N THR A 684 16.83 5.24 -13.49
CA THR A 684 16.81 5.15 -12.03
C THR A 684 15.69 4.20 -11.61
N TYR A 685 16.05 3.06 -11.03
CA TYR A 685 15.11 2.14 -10.39
C TYR A 685 14.96 2.49 -8.91
N TYR A 686 13.74 2.39 -8.39
CA TYR A 686 13.39 2.62 -6.99
C TYR A 686 12.83 1.34 -6.36
N PRO A 687 13.70 0.46 -5.82
CA PRO A 687 13.23 -0.76 -5.19
C PRO A 687 12.49 -0.48 -3.88
N GLU A 688 11.45 -1.26 -3.60
CA GLU A 688 10.68 -1.16 -2.37
C GLU A 688 11.57 -1.49 -1.15
N GLY A 689 11.72 -0.52 -0.23
CA GLY A 689 12.50 -0.68 1.00
C GLY A 689 14.03 -0.59 0.86
N SER A 690 14.56 -0.26 -0.33
CA SER A 690 16.01 -0.14 -0.57
C SER A 690 16.38 1.18 -1.25
N ALA A 691 17.69 1.46 -1.34
CA ALA A 691 18.18 2.66 -2.01
C ALA A 691 17.99 2.57 -3.55
N PRO A 692 17.83 3.71 -4.25
CA PRO A 692 17.72 3.73 -5.71
C PRO A 692 18.96 3.16 -6.41
N ILE A 693 18.75 2.59 -7.59
CA ILE A 693 19.78 2.00 -8.46
C ILE A 693 19.80 2.80 -9.77
N GLU A 694 20.97 3.32 -10.15
CA GLU A 694 21.12 4.14 -11.35
C GLU A 694 21.98 3.42 -12.40
N LYS A 695 21.52 3.46 -13.66
CA LYS A 695 22.15 2.80 -14.81
C LYS A 695 22.18 3.75 -16.01
N LEU A 696 23.24 3.64 -16.80
CA LEU A 696 23.47 4.45 -17.99
C LEU A 696 23.44 3.56 -19.22
N HIS A 697 22.69 4.02 -20.23
CA HIS A 697 22.51 3.35 -21.51
C HIS A 697 22.66 4.37 -22.66
N THR A 698 22.91 3.88 -23.87
CA THR A 698 22.94 4.71 -25.07
C THR A 698 22.13 4.05 -26.17
N VAL A 699 21.13 4.76 -26.70
CA VAL A 699 20.31 4.28 -27.83
C VAL A 699 20.73 5.03 -29.08
N ALA A 700 21.14 4.31 -30.12
CA ALA A 700 21.63 4.93 -31.34
C ALA A 700 20.55 5.78 -32.05
N ALA A 701 20.98 6.73 -32.87
CA ALA A 701 20.08 7.52 -33.71
C ALA A 701 19.24 6.62 -34.63
N ASN A 702 17.99 7.01 -34.88
CA ASN A 702 17.07 6.31 -35.78
C ASN A 702 16.97 4.80 -35.49
N SER A 703 16.97 4.42 -34.22
CA SER A 703 16.94 3.02 -33.80
C SER A 703 16.11 2.81 -32.53
N ARG A 704 16.00 1.56 -32.11
CA ARG A 704 15.49 1.19 -30.79
C ARG A 704 16.45 0.28 -30.06
N ASP A 705 16.30 0.21 -28.74
CA ASP A 705 17.00 -0.73 -27.88
C ASP A 705 16.05 -1.36 -26.84
N THR A 706 16.50 -2.42 -26.18
CA THR A 706 15.73 -3.16 -25.16
C THR A 706 16.62 -3.52 -23.99
N ILE A 707 16.26 -3.02 -22.81
CA ILE A 707 17.01 -3.19 -21.57
C ILE A 707 16.35 -4.32 -20.78
N ASN A 708 17.11 -5.36 -20.42
CA ASN A 708 16.66 -6.41 -19.49
C ASN A 708 16.65 -5.86 -18.06
N VAL A 709 15.48 -5.58 -17.51
CA VAL A 709 15.37 -4.96 -16.18
C VAL A 709 15.79 -5.93 -15.08
N ASN A 710 15.55 -7.24 -15.24
CA ASN A 710 15.96 -8.25 -14.27
C ASN A 710 17.49 -8.29 -14.09
N ASP A 711 18.25 -8.06 -15.16
CA ASP A 711 19.72 -7.98 -15.11
C ASP A 711 20.21 -6.57 -14.73
N ASP A 712 19.54 -5.54 -15.21
CA ASP A 712 19.94 -4.15 -15.03
C ASP A 712 19.67 -3.65 -13.60
N ALA A 713 18.46 -3.83 -13.08
CA ALA A 713 18.10 -3.49 -11.70
C ALA A 713 18.58 -4.56 -10.69
N GLY A 714 18.58 -5.83 -11.09
CA GLY A 714 18.85 -6.99 -10.24
C GLY A 714 17.59 -7.82 -9.96
N GLN A 715 17.81 -9.05 -9.51
CA GLN A 715 16.77 -10.07 -9.34
C GLN A 715 16.00 -9.94 -8.02
N GLY A 716 14.74 -10.33 -7.99
CA GLY A 716 13.93 -10.45 -6.77
C GLY A 716 13.41 -9.13 -6.21
N LEU A 717 13.32 -8.08 -7.02
CA LEU A 717 12.96 -6.73 -6.56
C LEU A 717 11.56 -6.34 -7.04
N SER A 718 10.79 -5.70 -6.17
CA SER A 718 9.65 -4.88 -6.58
C SER A 718 10.16 -3.46 -6.82
N ILE A 719 10.03 -2.95 -8.03
CA ILE A 719 10.68 -1.72 -8.50
C ILE A 719 9.70 -0.79 -9.21
N SER A 720 10.07 0.48 -9.26
CA SER A 720 9.47 1.49 -10.13
C SER A 720 10.63 2.16 -10.86
N ALA A 721 10.39 2.76 -12.02
CA ALA A 721 11.48 3.28 -12.85
C ALA A 721 11.25 4.73 -13.26
N LYS A 722 12.33 5.49 -13.31
CA LYS A 722 12.41 6.79 -13.97
C LYS A 722 13.46 6.71 -15.07
N VAL A 723 13.08 7.05 -16.28
CA VAL A 723 13.98 7.10 -17.44
C VAL A 723 14.15 8.56 -17.83
N GLU A 724 15.39 9.04 -17.89
CA GLU A 724 15.76 10.40 -18.31
C GLU A 724 16.69 10.33 -19.52
N SER A 725 16.53 11.23 -20.48
CA SER A 725 17.28 11.23 -21.74
C SER A 725 17.65 12.64 -22.19
N ASP A 726 18.78 12.77 -22.87
CA ASP A 726 19.20 14.02 -23.53
C ASP A 726 18.54 14.25 -24.89
N GLN A 727 17.86 13.23 -25.44
CA GLN A 727 17.00 13.31 -26.62
C GLN A 727 15.55 12.93 -26.27
N PRO A 728 14.54 13.43 -27.00
CA PRO A 728 13.18 12.89 -26.91
C PRO A 728 13.16 11.40 -27.32
N ILE A 729 12.70 10.54 -26.41
CA ILE A 729 12.58 9.10 -26.61
C ILE A 729 11.16 8.63 -26.26
N MET A 730 10.70 7.56 -26.89
CA MET A 730 9.51 6.84 -26.44
C MET A 730 9.97 5.63 -25.62
N VAL A 731 9.29 5.36 -24.49
CA VAL A 731 9.63 4.25 -23.60
C VAL A 731 8.38 3.46 -23.25
N GLU A 732 8.47 2.15 -23.40
CA GLU A 732 7.44 1.16 -23.04
C GLU A 732 8.05 0.10 -22.12
N ARG A 733 7.24 -0.44 -21.20
CA ARG A 733 7.67 -1.44 -20.22
C ARG A 733 6.82 -2.70 -20.35
N PRO A 734 7.23 -3.63 -21.22
CA PRO A 734 6.62 -4.94 -21.23
C PRO A 734 7.14 -5.81 -20.10
N MET A 735 6.25 -6.65 -19.59
CA MET A 735 6.52 -7.65 -18.60
C MET A 735 5.83 -8.95 -18.99
N TYR A 736 6.58 -10.04 -18.97
CA TYR A 736 6.08 -11.39 -19.27
C TYR A 736 6.19 -12.23 -18.01
N PHE A 737 5.18 -13.03 -17.70
CA PHE A 737 5.13 -13.70 -16.40
C PHE A 737 4.39 -15.03 -16.38
N ASN A 738 4.68 -15.80 -15.33
CA ASN A 738 3.82 -16.85 -14.80
C ASN A 738 3.50 -16.54 -13.33
N TYR A 739 2.44 -15.76 -13.13
CA TYR A 739 1.99 -15.25 -11.85
C TYR A 739 1.56 -16.40 -10.92
N ASN A 740 2.17 -16.46 -9.73
CA ASN A 740 2.04 -17.54 -8.74
C ASN A 740 2.29 -18.96 -9.31
N GLY A 741 2.97 -19.08 -10.45
CA GLY A 741 3.21 -20.35 -11.12
C GLY A 741 1.96 -20.96 -11.78
N VAL A 742 0.85 -20.21 -11.88
CA VAL A 742 -0.44 -20.71 -12.40
C VAL A 742 -0.99 -19.86 -13.55
N TRP A 743 -0.84 -18.54 -13.54
CA TRP A 743 -1.40 -17.66 -14.57
C TRP A 743 -0.30 -17.08 -15.44
N THR A 744 -0.18 -17.60 -16.65
CA THR A 744 0.72 -17.02 -17.65
C THR A 744 0.11 -15.77 -18.25
N GLY A 745 0.97 -14.85 -18.69
CA GLY A 745 0.54 -13.64 -19.38
C GLY A 745 1.70 -12.72 -19.66
N GLY A 746 1.35 -11.52 -20.10
CA GLY A 746 2.24 -10.39 -20.14
C GLY A 746 1.45 -9.12 -20.40
N HIS A 747 2.02 -7.99 -20.02
CA HIS A 747 1.41 -6.67 -20.18
C HIS A 747 2.46 -5.65 -20.55
N ASP A 748 2.03 -4.56 -21.19
CA ASP A 748 2.88 -3.42 -21.54
C ASP A 748 2.21 -2.12 -21.07
N VAL A 749 3.02 -1.09 -20.88
CA VAL A 749 2.56 0.26 -20.60
C VAL A 749 3.53 1.27 -21.17
N LYS A 750 2.98 2.34 -21.75
CA LYS A 750 3.76 3.53 -22.08
C LYS A 750 4.16 4.27 -20.81
N GLY A 751 5.42 4.69 -20.75
CA GLY A 751 5.92 5.51 -19.65
C GLY A 751 5.16 6.83 -19.50
N PHE A 752 4.84 7.19 -18.25
CA PHE A 752 4.16 8.44 -17.95
C PHE A 752 5.11 9.63 -18.15
N SER A 753 4.85 10.43 -19.17
CA SER A 753 5.60 11.66 -19.45
C SER A 753 5.04 12.83 -18.63
N LEU A 754 5.89 13.47 -17.83
CA LEU A 754 5.54 14.73 -17.18
C LEU A 754 5.54 15.85 -18.23
N LEU A 755 4.38 16.47 -18.44
CA LEU A 755 4.30 17.72 -19.21
C LEU A 755 5.12 18.79 -18.46
N ILE A 756 6.11 19.36 -19.14
CA ILE A 756 7.01 20.39 -18.61
C ILE A 756 6.25 21.69 -18.32
#